data_AF-A0A5Q0BG92-F1
#
_entry.id   AF-A0A5Q0BG92-F1
#
_cell.length_a   1.000
_cell.length_b   1.000
_cell.length_c   1.000
_cell.angle_alpha   90.00
_cell.angle_beta   90.00
_cell.angle_gamma   90.00
#
_symmetry.space_group_name_H-M   'P 1'
#
loop_
_entity.id
_entity.type
_entity.pdbx_description
1 polymer ?
#
loop_
_entity_poly.entity_id
_entity_poly.type
_entity_poly.pdbx_seq_one_letter_code
_entity_poly.pdbx_strand_id
1 'polypeptide(L)'
;MTISSHSAMAFARSPASQTDHPAIVRWRERFGTDAAAALALALTGKVSLGAYDRIRPAEALAQILTENDLARADEGLRAWLGGLLNLPTPKGISGKRFADSLVEAFRLIALLRLNSARAWCAQHHGALRNWLRAFYFGRSRDPEAALLVALAQGQADRSLLALWQSIVRRGRPIEHVRHALGGLRLLPADDKGGVERGVPRALLQGLLDFGDALDRRGERKGSEWLMEIDFLAAAYPMSKDSWGRQFRSVVQARKPVPTVQQWLNQRYPLALKPFENGVRKDSLQPPFFDEIKPLLSQLATYDVQVRPRLQEFFDDSRHYCRESGDSSFLVRSFCFAGDRLLEADPAWVRDLAHEAAIWEPNNHHAWALLAQALEAEGDWRRAEAFYWQARRRFPEDVKSHSQLAHALLVHDSGDLGEEIYRQAIRLFPDNPVCRNDLAHTLRVLGRFDEALAEYQQAKEIFDRDVVTATAMADLLIDMERFAEAEETLSGAEYLVPRDDQYTQQKLEQVRQRLQSAQAGRFIPPKKLQARPAQIDGGSLSAFSDIVGTDLAYAPDLGKATLLRRKTNGDLIAARNFINAIPECPEKLVELGLCEAAHQGWSAAAYWFDSIWQRYEGDGVLRVHRQRAHARAGDAVDWSQERIQYPDLINVILTEEQGEPPRQHFPAEDDRSEEQRQDAWFAHLVAREDPLLRDLAEEDYLAARHML
;
A
#
# COMPACT_ATOMS: atom_id res chain seq x y z
N MET A 1 -28.08 9.91 32.35
CA MET A 1 -28.16 8.44 32.29
C MET A 1 -27.46 8.00 31.02
N THR A 2 -26.30 7.37 31.21
CA THR A 2 -25.47 6.55 30.29
C THR A 2 -25.79 6.56 28.78
N ILE A 3 -24.92 7.21 28.01
CA ILE A 3 -24.70 6.94 26.58
C ILE A 3 -23.54 5.93 26.48
N SER A 4 -23.85 4.73 26.02
CA SER A 4 -22.92 3.63 25.77
C SER A 4 -22.43 3.65 24.33
N SER A 5 -21.13 3.40 24.17
CA SER A 5 -20.45 2.87 22.98
C SER A 5 -21.22 1.70 22.33
N HIS A 6 -21.31 1.68 20.99
CA HIS A 6 -21.23 0.53 20.06
C HIS A 6 -21.81 0.91 18.68
N SER A 7 -21.02 0.78 17.62
CA SER A 7 -21.50 0.42 16.27
C SER A 7 -20.37 -0.27 15.54
N ALA A 8 -20.21 -1.55 15.88
CA ALA A 8 -19.53 -2.54 15.07
C ALA A 8 -20.32 -2.71 13.76
N MET A 9 -19.65 -2.52 12.61
CA MET A 9 -20.29 -2.70 11.31
C MET A 9 -20.55 -4.18 11.06
N ALA A 10 -21.84 -4.49 10.94
CA ALA A 10 -22.36 -5.80 10.61
C ALA A 10 -22.15 -6.07 9.12
N PHE A 11 -21.42 -7.15 8.83
CA PHE A 11 -21.47 -7.80 7.53
C PHE A 11 -22.85 -8.43 7.33
N ALA A 12 -23.63 -7.86 6.43
CA ALA A 12 -24.73 -8.57 5.81
C ALA A 12 -24.28 -8.97 4.40
N ARG A 13 -24.00 -10.26 4.21
CA ARG A 13 -23.81 -10.90 2.90
C ARG A 13 -25.12 -10.84 2.10
N SER A 14 -25.03 -10.73 0.77
CA SER A 14 -26.01 -11.34 -0.13
C SER A 14 -25.53 -12.75 -0.55
N PRO A 15 -26.44 -13.71 -0.83
CA PRO A 15 -26.15 -15.13 -0.72
C PRO A 15 -25.62 -15.76 -2.02
N ALA A 16 -24.55 -16.56 -1.88
CA ALA A 16 -24.09 -17.69 -2.71
C ALA A 16 -24.18 -17.60 -4.26
N SER A 17 -23.02 -17.37 -4.90
CA SER A 17 -22.33 -18.27 -5.89
C SER A 17 -21.23 -17.44 -6.59
N GLN A 18 -19.94 -17.76 -6.67
CA GLN A 18 -19.11 -18.98 -6.79
C GLN A 18 -17.67 -18.66 -6.30
N THR A 19 -16.75 -19.51 -5.84
CA THR A 19 -16.72 -20.64 -4.89
C THR A 19 -15.30 -20.58 -4.33
N ASP A 20 -15.12 -20.36 -3.01
CA ASP A 20 -13.81 -20.44 -2.36
C ASP A 20 -13.09 -21.73 -2.78
N HIS A 21 -11.78 -21.68 -3.05
CA HIS A 21 -11.01 -22.89 -3.41
C HIS A 21 -11.29 -24.01 -2.39
N PRO A 22 -11.47 -25.29 -2.78
CA PRO A 22 -11.90 -26.35 -1.85
C PRO A 22 -11.01 -26.50 -0.61
N ALA A 23 -9.72 -26.16 -0.71
CA ALA A 23 -8.81 -26.12 0.43
C ALA A 23 -9.13 -24.98 1.40
N ILE A 24 -9.51 -23.81 0.91
CA ILE A 24 -9.97 -22.67 1.70
C ILE A 24 -11.33 -22.97 2.29
N VAL A 25 -12.25 -23.61 1.55
CA VAL A 25 -13.54 -24.05 2.12
C VAL A 25 -13.30 -25.00 3.29
N ARG A 26 -12.48 -26.04 3.12
CA ARG A 26 -12.12 -26.97 4.20
C ARG A 26 -11.37 -26.30 5.35
N TRP A 27 -10.47 -25.37 5.04
CA TRP A 27 -9.78 -24.60 6.07
C TRP A 27 -10.73 -23.67 6.80
N ARG A 28 -11.69 -23.03 6.11
CA ARG A 28 -12.73 -22.16 6.67
C ARG A 28 -13.71 -22.93 7.52
N GLU A 29 -14.07 -24.15 7.13
CA GLU A 29 -14.84 -25.07 7.98
C GLU A 29 -14.09 -25.35 9.28
N ARG A 30 -12.80 -25.70 9.18
CA ARG A 30 -11.94 -25.92 10.37
C ARG A 30 -11.75 -24.67 11.19
N PHE A 31 -11.53 -23.52 10.56
CA PHE A 31 -11.39 -22.22 11.19
C PHE A 31 -12.70 -21.79 11.88
N GLY A 32 -13.84 -22.17 11.30
CA GLY A 32 -15.16 -22.00 11.89
C GLY A 32 -15.38 -22.84 13.15
N THR A 33 -14.79 -24.03 13.22
CA THR A 33 -14.87 -24.92 14.40
C THR A 33 -13.80 -24.64 15.46
N ASP A 34 -12.55 -24.42 15.04
CA ASP A 34 -11.39 -24.20 15.89
C ASP A 34 -10.39 -23.29 15.14
N ALA A 35 -10.54 -21.99 15.36
CA ALA A 35 -9.71 -20.98 14.74
C ALA A 35 -8.23 -21.11 15.12
N ALA A 36 -7.93 -21.49 16.36
CA ALA A 36 -6.56 -21.60 16.86
C ALA A 36 -5.82 -22.74 16.15
N ALA A 37 -6.44 -23.93 16.07
CA ALA A 37 -5.86 -25.06 15.35
C ALA A 37 -5.75 -24.81 13.85
N ALA A 38 -6.76 -24.18 13.24
CA ALA A 38 -6.73 -23.85 11.81
C ALA A 38 -5.64 -22.84 11.45
N LEU A 39 -5.46 -21.78 12.25
CA LEU A 39 -4.38 -20.80 12.10
C LEU A 39 -3.01 -21.43 12.35
N ALA A 40 -2.88 -22.26 13.38
CA ALA A 40 -1.65 -22.99 13.67
C ALA A 40 -1.21 -23.86 12.48
N LEU A 41 -2.15 -24.60 11.89
CA LEU A 41 -1.87 -25.43 10.73
C LEU A 41 -1.49 -24.59 9.51
N ALA A 42 -2.13 -23.44 9.31
CA ALA A 42 -1.80 -22.52 8.21
C ALA A 42 -0.40 -21.91 8.39
N LEU A 43 -0.12 -21.33 9.55
CA LEU A 43 1.16 -20.66 9.86
C LEU A 43 2.34 -21.63 9.90
N THR A 44 2.12 -22.88 10.26
CA THR A 44 3.15 -23.94 10.19
C THR A 44 3.27 -24.57 8.80
N GLY A 45 2.39 -24.22 7.85
CA GLY A 45 2.31 -24.80 6.51
C GLY A 45 1.91 -26.28 6.49
N LYS A 46 1.15 -26.73 7.50
CA LYS A 46 0.63 -28.10 7.63
C LYS A 46 -0.74 -28.30 6.98
N VAL A 47 -1.44 -27.22 6.65
CA VAL A 47 -2.65 -27.25 5.85
C VAL A 47 -2.43 -26.40 4.60
N SER A 48 -2.90 -26.89 3.47
CA SER A 48 -2.90 -26.11 2.23
C SER A 48 -4.04 -25.11 2.27
N LEU A 49 -3.74 -23.87 1.90
CA LEU A 49 -4.69 -22.79 1.65
C LEU A 49 -4.96 -22.63 0.14
N GLY A 50 -4.59 -23.63 -0.67
CA GLY A 50 -4.79 -23.60 -2.11
C GLY A 50 -3.85 -22.60 -2.80
N ALA A 51 -4.42 -21.68 -3.59
CA ALA A 51 -3.64 -20.68 -4.33
C ALA A 51 -2.74 -19.80 -3.42
N TYR A 52 -3.09 -19.65 -2.15
CA TYR A 52 -2.38 -18.82 -1.18
C TYR A 52 -1.12 -19.48 -0.59
N ASP A 53 -0.84 -20.75 -0.86
CA ASP A 53 0.38 -21.43 -0.35
C ASP A 53 1.70 -20.87 -0.96
N ARG A 54 1.60 -20.01 -1.98
CA ARG A 54 2.74 -19.40 -2.70
C ARG A 54 3.26 -18.11 -2.08
N ILE A 55 2.47 -17.48 -1.20
CA ILE A 55 2.86 -16.29 -0.45
C ILE A 55 3.05 -16.66 1.02
N ARG A 56 3.61 -15.75 1.81
CA ARG A 56 3.90 -16.05 3.20
C ARG A 56 2.61 -16.36 3.96
N PRO A 57 2.59 -17.33 4.89
CA PRO A 57 1.38 -17.71 5.61
C PRO A 57 0.60 -16.55 6.25
N ALA A 58 1.29 -15.51 6.73
CA ALA A 58 0.64 -14.32 7.24
C ALA A 58 -0.09 -13.51 6.15
N GLU A 59 0.51 -13.36 4.98
CA GLU A 59 -0.07 -12.63 3.84
C GLU A 59 -1.21 -13.42 3.20
N ALA A 60 -1.06 -14.75 3.12
CA ALA A 60 -2.10 -15.70 2.74
C ALA A 60 -3.34 -15.56 3.62
N LEU A 61 -3.15 -15.64 4.94
CA LEU A 61 -4.24 -15.48 5.89
C LEU A 61 -4.84 -14.08 5.85
N ALA A 62 -4.03 -13.04 5.61
CA ALA A 62 -4.53 -11.68 5.46
C ALA A 62 -5.44 -11.49 4.25
N GLN A 63 -5.26 -12.27 3.19
CA GLN A 63 -6.12 -12.24 2.01
C GLN A 63 -7.34 -13.17 2.13
N ILE A 64 -7.28 -14.23 2.93
CA ILE A 64 -8.37 -15.21 3.12
C ILE A 64 -9.39 -14.76 4.17
N LEU A 65 -8.92 -14.12 5.24
CA LEU A 65 -9.75 -13.69 6.36
C LEU A 65 -10.55 -12.44 5.96
N THR A 66 -11.88 -12.55 5.99
CA THR A 66 -12.77 -11.39 5.80
C THR A 66 -12.86 -10.55 7.08
N GLU A 67 -13.37 -9.31 7.05
CA GLU A 67 -13.45 -8.54 8.31
C GLU A 67 -14.38 -9.20 9.36
N ASN A 68 -15.33 -10.05 8.93
CA ASN A 68 -16.10 -10.95 9.79
C ASN A 68 -15.25 -12.02 10.50
N ASP A 69 -14.21 -12.49 9.83
CA ASP A 69 -13.32 -13.53 10.35
C ASP A 69 -12.28 -12.94 11.32
N LEU A 70 -12.00 -11.63 11.24
CA LEU A 70 -10.91 -10.98 12.01
C LEU A 70 -11.07 -11.16 13.51
N ALA A 71 -12.27 -10.97 14.08
CA ALA A 71 -12.47 -11.16 15.52
C ALA A 71 -12.17 -12.59 15.96
N ARG A 72 -12.54 -13.58 15.13
CA ARG A 72 -12.28 -15.00 15.38
C ARG A 72 -10.81 -15.34 15.16
N ALA A 73 -10.16 -14.76 14.15
CA ALA A 73 -8.75 -14.95 13.87
C ALA A 73 -7.87 -14.34 14.97
N ASP A 74 -8.25 -13.16 15.45
CA ASP A 74 -7.62 -12.45 16.54
C ASP A 74 -7.61 -13.32 17.81
N GLU A 75 -8.77 -13.83 18.20
CA GLU A 75 -8.91 -14.70 19.38
C GLU A 75 -8.24 -16.07 19.17
N GLY A 76 -8.35 -16.65 17.97
CA GLY A 76 -7.70 -17.92 17.62
C GLY A 76 -6.18 -17.84 17.67
N LEU A 77 -5.59 -16.76 17.14
CA LEU A 77 -4.15 -16.54 17.15
C LEU A 77 -3.64 -16.27 18.57
N ARG A 78 -4.41 -15.51 19.36
CA ARG A 78 -4.17 -15.31 20.79
C ARG A 78 -4.12 -16.64 21.54
N ALA A 79 -5.13 -17.49 21.35
CA ALA A 79 -5.23 -18.80 22.00
C ALA A 79 -4.08 -19.74 21.58
N TRP A 80 -3.73 -19.75 20.29
CA TRP A 80 -2.61 -20.56 19.80
C TRP A 80 -1.26 -20.14 20.40
N LEU A 81 -0.93 -18.84 20.36
CA LEU A 81 0.30 -18.32 20.96
C LEU A 81 0.33 -18.56 22.48
N GLY A 82 -0.81 -18.40 23.15
CA GLY A 82 -0.95 -18.69 24.58
C GLY A 82 -0.73 -20.16 24.93
N GLY A 83 -1.18 -21.08 24.09
CA GLY A 83 -0.96 -22.52 24.25
C GLY A 83 0.48 -22.97 23.96
N LEU A 84 1.27 -22.16 23.26
CA LEU A 84 2.67 -22.47 22.93
C LEU A 84 3.69 -21.89 23.90
N LEU A 85 3.35 -20.82 24.61
CA LEU A 85 4.30 -20.08 25.45
C LEU A 85 4.98 -21.02 26.47
N ASN A 86 6.31 -20.93 26.54
CA ASN A 86 7.19 -21.77 27.37
C ASN A 86 7.30 -23.25 26.97
N LEU A 87 6.69 -23.68 25.86
CA LEU A 87 6.86 -25.02 25.33
C LEU A 87 8.05 -25.11 24.36
N PRO A 88 8.76 -26.25 24.27
CA PRO A 88 9.74 -26.47 23.22
C PRO A 88 9.05 -26.61 21.85
N THR A 89 9.85 -26.74 20.79
CA THR A 89 9.35 -27.01 19.44
C THR A 89 8.35 -28.19 19.44
N PRO A 90 7.15 -28.04 18.85
CA PRO A 90 6.18 -29.12 18.76
C PRO A 90 6.74 -30.35 18.04
N LYS A 91 6.36 -31.55 18.51
CA LYS A 91 6.77 -32.82 17.89
C LYS A 91 6.37 -32.84 16.41
N GLY A 92 7.32 -33.22 15.55
CA GLY A 92 7.11 -33.30 14.09
C GLY A 92 7.25 -31.98 13.32
N ILE A 93 7.75 -30.90 13.94
CA ILE A 93 8.13 -29.64 13.26
C ILE A 93 9.60 -29.35 13.58
N SER A 94 10.39 -28.92 12.58
CA SER A 94 11.78 -28.51 12.83
C SER A 94 11.82 -27.17 13.58
N GLY A 95 12.86 -26.93 14.38
CA GLY A 95 13.01 -25.67 15.13
C GLY A 95 13.00 -24.43 14.22
N LYS A 96 13.61 -24.53 13.03
CA LYS A 96 13.60 -23.45 12.02
C LYS A 96 12.21 -23.17 11.48
N ARG A 97 11.47 -24.21 11.09
CA ARG A 97 10.10 -24.08 10.56
C ARG A 97 9.13 -23.57 11.63
N PHE A 98 9.36 -23.95 12.88
CA PHE A 98 8.60 -23.42 14.00
C PHE A 98 8.93 -21.94 14.25
N ALA A 99 10.20 -21.54 14.20
CA ALA A 99 10.59 -20.13 14.23
C ALA A 99 9.94 -19.31 13.11
N ASP A 100 9.95 -19.83 11.88
CA ASP A 100 9.28 -19.21 10.73
C ASP A 100 7.78 -19.04 11.00
N SER A 101 7.11 -20.06 11.54
CA SER A 101 5.68 -19.96 11.88
C SER A 101 5.38 -18.89 12.96
N LEU A 102 6.32 -18.66 13.89
CA LEU A 102 6.19 -17.61 14.90
C LEU A 102 6.42 -16.22 14.28
N VAL A 103 7.38 -16.08 13.36
CA VAL A 103 7.58 -14.85 12.58
C VAL A 103 6.31 -14.51 11.81
N GLU A 104 5.72 -15.49 11.12
CA GLU A 104 4.46 -15.30 10.39
C GLU A 104 3.29 -14.99 11.32
N ALA A 105 3.23 -15.59 12.51
CA ALA A 105 2.21 -15.26 13.51
C ALA A 105 2.24 -13.78 13.89
N PHE A 106 3.42 -13.26 14.24
CA PHE A 106 3.56 -11.87 14.62
C PHE A 106 3.37 -10.93 13.42
N ARG A 107 3.80 -11.32 12.22
CA ARG A 107 3.50 -10.57 10.99
C ARG A 107 2.00 -10.50 10.74
N LEU A 108 1.26 -11.59 10.93
CA LEU A 108 -0.19 -11.62 10.76
C LEU A 108 -0.89 -10.67 11.74
N ILE A 109 -0.43 -10.62 13.00
CA ILE A 109 -0.91 -9.64 13.99
C ILE A 109 -0.71 -8.21 13.48
N ALA A 110 0.46 -7.91 12.90
CA ALA A 110 0.78 -6.60 12.36
C ALA A 110 -0.08 -6.26 11.12
N LEU A 111 -0.12 -7.16 10.14
CA LEU A 111 -0.83 -6.97 8.86
C LEU A 111 -2.33 -6.75 9.06
N LEU A 112 -2.98 -7.58 9.89
CA LEU A 112 -4.42 -7.56 10.10
C LEU A 112 -4.86 -6.74 11.31
N ARG A 113 -3.92 -6.10 12.03
CA ARG A 113 -4.19 -5.33 13.25
C ARG A 113 -5.02 -6.11 14.28
N LEU A 114 -4.65 -7.37 14.52
CA LEU A 114 -5.33 -8.28 15.45
C LEU A 114 -5.12 -7.79 16.90
N ASN A 115 -6.10 -7.03 17.41
CA ASN A 115 -5.95 -6.22 18.62
C ASN A 115 -5.86 -7.06 19.90
N SER A 116 -6.63 -8.14 20.01
CA SER A 116 -6.64 -9.04 21.19
C SER A 116 -5.36 -9.87 21.28
N ALA A 117 -4.89 -10.43 20.17
CA ALA A 117 -3.62 -11.15 20.07
C ALA A 117 -2.44 -10.21 20.36
N ARG A 118 -2.47 -8.98 19.81
CA ARG A 118 -1.45 -7.97 20.11
C ARG A 118 -1.47 -7.57 21.59
N ALA A 119 -2.64 -7.32 22.17
CA ALA A 119 -2.78 -6.97 23.58
C ALA A 119 -2.25 -8.09 24.50
N TRP A 120 -2.53 -9.35 24.16
CA TRP A 120 -1.97 -10.48 24.87
C TRP A 120 -0.44 -10.57 24.72
N CYS A 121 0.09 -10.36 23.50
CA CYS A 121 1.53 -10.32 23.27
C CYS A 121 2.19 -9.18 24.07
N ALA A 122 1.54 -8.03 24.19
CA ALA A 122 2.00 -6.91 25.00
C ALA A 122 2.04 -7.30 26.48
N GLN A 123 0.97 -7.87 27.03
CA GLN A 123 0.93 -8.33 28.44
C GLN A 123 1.99 -9.39 28.76
N HIS A 124 2.34 -10.24 27.78
CA HIS A 124 3.25 -11.38 27.97
C HIS A 124 4.64 -11.15 27.35
N HIS A 125 4.97 -9.92 26.93
CA HIS A 125 6.16 -9.62 26.14
C HIS A 125 7.46 -10.10 26.82
N GLY A 126 7.52 -10.10 28.15
CA GLY A 126 8.70 -10.52 28.91
C GLY A 126 8.96 -12.02 28.79
N ALA A 127 7.91 -12.82 28.98
CA ALA A 127 7.96 -14.27 28.83
C ALA A 127 8.19 -14.66 27.36
N LEU A 128 7.45 -14.04 26.43
CA LEU A 128 7.60 -14.27 25.00
C LEU A 128 9.03 -14.02 24.54
N ARG A 129 9.61 -12.84 24.82
CA ARG A 129 10.97 -12.54 24.38
C ARG A 129 12.01 -13.50 24.94
N ASN A 130 11.88 -13.92 26.19
CA ASN A 130 12.81 -14.90 26.78
C ASN A 130 12.68 -16.26 26.10
N TRP A 131 11.46 -16.68 25.80
CA TRP A 131 11.16 -17.93 25.10
C TRP A 131 11.61 -17.91 23.64
N LEU A 132 11.34 -16.82 22.90
CA LEU A 132 11.64 -16.67 21.48
C LEU A 132 13.14 -16.68 21.15
N ARG A 133 14.01 -16.35 22.11
CA ARG A 133 15.47 -16.43 21.93
C ARG A 133 15.96 -17.84 21.62
N ALA A 134 15.25 -18.87 22.07
CA ALA A 134 15.57 -20.25 21.74
C ALA A 134 15.35 -20.58 20.25
N PHE A 135 14.67 -19.69 19.52
CA PHE A 135 14.28 -19.86 18.11
C PHE A 135 14.90 -18.80 17.19
N TYR A 136 16.02 -18.18 17.62
CA TYR A 136 16.79 -17.29 16.76
C TYR A 136 17.68 -18.07 15.79
N PHE A 137 17.46 -17.89 14.48
CA PHE A 137 18.24 -18.58 13.42
C PHE A 137 18.86 -17.61 12.41
N GLY A 138 19.03 -16.33 12.77
CA GLY A 138 19.59 -15.29 11.91
C GLY A 138 18.60 -14.15 11.67
N ARG A 139 19.04 -13.09 10.99
CA ARG A 139 18.24 -11.85 10.79
C ARG A 139 16.91 -12.09 10.08
N SER A 140 16.86 -12.98 9.10
CA SER A 140 15.64 -13.33 8.36
C SER A 140 14.70 -14.27 9.13
N ARG A 141 15.17 -14.85 10.24
CA ARG A 141 14.44 -15.80 11.09
C ARG A 141 14.58 -15.41 12.55
N ASP A 142 14.05 -14.23 12.85
CA ASP A 142 14.08 -13.64 14.17
C ASP A 142 12.65 -13.40 14.67
N PRO A 143 12.05 -14.37 15.38
CA PRO A 143 10.72 -14.23 15.97
C PRO A 143 10.64 -13.09 16.99
N GLU A 144 11.73 -12.78 17.70
CA GLU A 144 11.76 -11.65 18.63
C GLU A 144 11.63 -10.34 17.86
N ALA A 145 12.36 -10.16 16.76
CA ALA A 145 12.20 -8.97 15.89
C ALA A 145 10.79 -8.84 15.32
N ALA A 146 10.19 -9.95 14.84
CA ALA A 146 8.82 -9.95 14.32
C ALA A 146 7.79 -9.57 15.40
N LEU A 147 7.95 -10.07 16.63
CA LEU A 147 7.15 -9.66 17.79
C LEU A 147 7.29 -8.16 18.05
N LEU A 148 8.50 -7.60 18.02
CA LEU A 148 8.71 -6.16 18.23
C LEU A 148 8.01 -5.32 17.14
N VAL A 149 8.03 -5.75 15.88
CA VAL A 149 7.29 -5.08 14.80
C VAL A 149 5.78 -5.12 15.07
N ALA A 150 5.25 -6.28 15.48
CA ALA A 150 3.83 -6.43 15.80
C ALA A 150 3.38 -5.58 16.98
N LEU A 151 4.23 -5.45 18.01
CA LEU A 151 3.98 -4.64 19.19
C LEU A 151 4.11 -3.13 18.92
N ALA A 152 4.94 -2.72 17.95
CA ALA A 152 5.13 -1.32 17.62
C ALA A 152 3.89 -0.67 16.97
N GLN A 153 3.09 -1.46 16.24
CA GLN A 153 1.91 -0.95 15.53
C GLN A 153 0.66 -0.93 16.43
N GLY A 154 -0.12 0.16 16.36
CA GLY A 154 -1.42 0.29 17.05
C GLY A 154 -1.35 0.21 18.59
N GLN A 155 -0.30 0.78 19.17
CA GLN A 155 -0.16 0.92 20.62
C GLN A 155 -1.28 1.81 21.17
N ALA A 156 -2.09 1.30 22.09
CA ALA A 156 -3.25 2.02 22.64
C ALA A 156 -2.89 2.91 23.85
N ASP A 157 -1.82 2.57 24.56
CA ASP A 157 -1.33 3.26 25.75
C ASP A 157 0.22 3.15 25.84
N ARG A 158 0.80 3.59 26.97
CA ARG A 158 2.26 3.54 27.18
C ARG A 158 2.74 2.29 27.92
N SER A 159 1.94 1.22 28.01
CA SER A 159 2.32 -0.03 28.68
C SER A 159 3.63 -0.64 28.13
N LEU A 160 3.92 -0.44 26.84
CA LEU A 160 5.14 -0.92 26.19
C LEU A 160 6.36 0.01 26.31
N LEU A 161 6.22 1.19 26.92
CA LEU A 161 7.32 2.15 27.07
C LEU A 161 8.55 1.52 27.74
N ALA A 162 8.33 0.79 28.84
CA ALA A 162 9.40 0.15 29.60
C ALA A 162 10.13 -0.93 28.77
N LEU A 163 9.37 -1.68 27.95
CA LEU A 163 9.92 -2.65 27.02
C LEU A 163 10.87 -1.97 26.04
N TRP A 164 10.39 -0.94 25.33
CA TRP A 164 11.18 -0.28 24.29
C TRP A 164 12.44 0.35 24.87
N GLN A 165 12.32 1.08 25.97
CA GLN A 165 13.47 1.67 26.66
C GLN A 165 14.48 0.62 27.11
N SER A 166 14.04 -0.56 27.57
CA SER A 166 14.95 -1.63 27.97
C SER A 166 15.80 -2.16 26.81
N ILE A 167 15.21 -2.29 25.62
CA ILE A 167 15.89 -2.79 24.41
C ILE A 167 16.92 -1.78 23.94
N VAL A 168 16.49 -0.51 23.83
CA VAL A 168 17.33 0.60 23.45
C VAL A 168 18.53 0.75 24.38
N ARG A 169 18.33 0.70 25.71
CA ARG A 169 19.43 0.76 26.70
C ARG A 169 20.39 -0.42 26.63
N ARG A 170 19.97 -1.55 26.04
CA ARG A 170 20.86 -2.71 25.81
C ARG A 170 21.78 -2.48 24.62
N GLY A 171 21.32 -1.70 23.62
CA GLY A 171 22.07 -1.26 22.44
C GLY A 171 22.40 -2.33 21.40
N ARG A 172 22.06 -3.61 21.64
CA ARG A 172 22.24 -4.72 20.70
C ARG A 172 21.18 -5.81 20.94
N PRO A 173 20.77 -6.57 19.90
CA PRO A 173 21.11 -6.39 18.47
C PRO A 173 20.61 -5.05 17.90
N ILE A 174 21.29 -4.48 16.89
CA ILE A 174 20.90 -3.17 16.31
C ILE A 174 19.49 -3.22 15.72
N GLU A 175 19.13 -4.30 15.04
CA GLU A 175 17.79 -4.42 14.45
C GLU A 175 16.69 -4.35 15.51
N HIS A 176 16.90 -4.96 16.69
CA HIS A 176 15.95 -4.84 17.80
C HIS A 176 15.87 -3.41 18.33
N VAL A 177 17.00 -2.69 18.35
CA VAL A 177 17.02 -1.27 18.73
C VAL A 177 16.25 -0.44 17.71
N ARG A 178 16.41 -0.68 16.40
CA ARG A 178 15.63 0.00 15.35
C ARG A 178 14.14 -0.24 15.50
N HIS A 179 13.73 -1.49 15.72
CA HIS A 179 12.33 -1.80 16.00
C HIS A 179 11.84 -1.13 17.29
N ALA A 180 12.68 -1.04 18.32
CA ALA A 180 12.32 -0.36 19.56
C ALA A 180 12.24 1.17 19.42
N LEU A 181 13.10 1.79 18.62
CA LEU A 181 12.99 3.20 18.24
C LEU A 181 11.71 3.41 17.42
N GLY A 182 11.39 2.53 16.46
CA GLY A 182 10.11 2.51 15.76
C GLY A 182 8.90 2.37 16.71
N GLY A 183 9.01 1.53 17.74
CA GLY A 183 8.01 1.38 18.79
C GLY A 183 7.84 2.66 19.62
N LEU A 184 8.94 3.30 20.03
CA LEU A 184 8.88 4.59 20.73
C LEU A 184 8.32 5.71 19.86
N ARG A 185 8.54 5.65 18.54
CA ARG A 185 7.99 6.59 17.56
C ARG A 185 6.47 6.47 17.43
N LEU A 186 5.94 5.26 17.55
CA LEU A 186 4.51 4.97 17.43
C LEU A 186 3.79 4.91 18.79
N LEU A 187 4.49 5.24 19.88
CA LEU A 187 3.94 5.21 21.23
C LEU A 187 3.00 6.42 21.43
N PRO A 188 1.84 6.23 22.07
CA PRO A 188 1.00 7.34 22.49
C PRO A 188 1.71 8.32 23.43
N ALA A 189 1.30 9.58 23.39
CA ALA A 189 1.74 10.64 24.30
C ALA A 189 1.46 10.30 25.77
N ASP A 190 0.32 9.67 26.03
CA ASP A 190 -0.17 9.34 27.36
C ASP A 190 -0.91 7.99 27.38
N ASP A 191 -1.27 7.53 28.59
CA ASP A 191 -1.98 6.27 28.80
C ASP A 191 -3.44 6.29 28.32
N LYS A 192 -3.92 7.43 27.80
CA LYS A 192 -5.26 7.56 27.22
C LYS A 192 -5.26 7.43 25.70
N GLY A 193 -4.11 7.10 25.10
CA GLY A 193 -3.98 7.01 23.65
C GLY A 193 -3.85 8.36 22.97
N GLY A 194 -3.50 9.42 23.71
CA GLY A 194 -3.24 10.73 23.14
C GLY A 194 -2.12 10.66 22.10
N VAL A 195 -2.23 11.44 21.03
CA VAL A 195 -1.17 11.52 20.01
C VAL A 195 -0.21 12.64 20.39
N GLU A 196 1.08 12.34 20.46
CA GLU A 196 2.08 13.39 20.68
C GLU A 196 2.21 14.13 19.36
N ARG A 197 1.70 15.37 19.34
CA ARG A 197 1.98 16.32 18.26
C ARG A 197 3.48 16.60 18.38
N GLY A 198 4.32 15.89 17.61
CA GLY A 198 5.78 15.97 17.78
C GLY A 198 6.59 14.74 17.43
N VAL A 199 7.91 14.93 17.44
CA VAL A 199 8.83 13.82 17.65
C VAL A 199 8.59 13.32 19.07
N PRO A 200 8.18 12.06 19.27
CA PRO A 200 7.78 11.62 20.61
C PRO A 200 8.90 11.78 21.62
N ARG A 201 8.61 12.34 22.80
CA ARG A 201 9.61 12.52 23.85
C ARG A 201 10.26 11.19 24.25
N ALA A 202 9.47 10.12 24.20
CA ALA A 202 9.93 8.76 24.45
C ALA A 202 10.97 8.30 23.40
N LEU A 203 10.79 8.66 22.13
CA LEU A 203 11.74 8.40 21.05
C LEU A 203 13.04 9.17 21.24
N LEU A 204 12.96 10.47 21.55
CA LEU A 204 14.14 11.30 21.83
C LEU A 204 14.96 10.75 22.99
N GLN A 205 14.28 10.35 24.08
CA GLN A 205 14.95 9.71 25.22
C GLN A 205 15.55 8.36 24.84
N GLY A 206 14.87 7.61 23.97
CA GLY A 206 15.39 6.38 23.37
C GLY A 206 16.68 6.60 22.58
N LEU A 207 16.74 7.62 21.72
CA LEU A 207 17.96 7.93 20.98
C LEU A 207 19.14 8.25 21.90
N LEU A 208 18.91 8.97 23.00
CA LEU A 208 19.94 9.21 24.01
C LEU A 208 20.35 7.91 24.71
N ASP A 209 19.38 7.08 25.10
CA ASP A 209 19.62 5.75 25.68
C ASP A 209 20.44 4.84 24.76
N PHE A 210 20.18 4.90 23.45
CA PHE A 210 20.92 4.15 22.45
C PHE A 210 22.36 4.64 22.35
N GLY A 211 22.55 5.96 22.24
CA GLY A 211 23.87 6.57 22.20
C GLY A 211 24.71 6.18 23.44
N ASP A 212 24.12 6.26 24.63
CA ASP A 212 24.77 5.86 25.88
C ASP A 212 25.09 4.35 25.91
N ALA A 213 24.27 3.51 25.27
CA ALA A 213 24.53 2.09 25.13
C ALA A 213 25.66 1.77 24.14
N LEU A 214 25.78 2.54 23.06
CA LEU A 214 26.89 2.44 22.10
C LEU A 214 28.22 2.89 22.72
N ASP A 215 28.22 4.00 23.45
CA ASP A 215 29.42 4.50 24.16
C ASP A 215 29.94 3.47 25.18
N ARG A 216 29.05 2.86 25.99
CA ARG A 216 29.41 1.77 26.91
C ARG A 216 30.04 0.56 26.22
N ARG A 217 29.82 0.39 24.92
CA ARG A 217 30.39 -0.69 24.09
C ARG A 217 31.64 -0.26 23.31
N GLY A 218 32.12 0.96 23.54
CA GLY A 218 33.36 1.47 22.94
C GLY A 218 33.17 2.14 21.58
N GLU A 219 31.94 2.38 21.12
CA GLU A 219 31.70 3.10 19.87
C GLU A 219 31.92 4.62 20.10
N ARG A 220 32.96 5.17 19.48
CA ARG A 220 33.35 6.58 19.64
C ARG A 220 32.91 7.49 18.49
N LYS A 221 32.69 6.91 17.31
CA LYS A 221 32.28 7.66 16.10
C LYS A 221 30.79 7.92 16.03
N GLY A 222 29.98 7.12 16.71
CA GLY A 222 28.52 7.25 16.73
C GLY A 222 27.87 7.05 15.35
N SER A 223 28.49 6.27 14.46
CA SER A 223 28.00 6.10 13.08
C SER A 223 26.60 5.50 13.06
N GLU A 224 26.34 4.50 13.90
CA GLU A 224 25.02 3.87 13.98
C GLU A 224 23.98 4.84 14.54
N TRP A 225 24.36 5.63 15.55
CA TRP A 225 23.49 6.63 16.15
C TRP A 225 23.17 7.79 15.19
N LEU A 226 24.17 8.25 14.42
CA LEU A 226 24.01 9.29 13.42
C LEU A 226 23.10 8.84 12.26
N MET A 227 23.23 7.59 11.80
CA MET A 227 22.32 7.03 10.78
C MET A 227 20.86 7.03 11.26
N GLU A 228 20.60 6.63 12.51
CA GLU A 228 19.24 6.68 13.06
C GLU A 228 18.71 8.11 13.18
N ILE A 229 19.56 9.07 13.57
CA ILE A 229 19.16 10.48 13.62
C ILE A 229 18.90 11.06 12.23
N ASP A 230 19.71 10.73 11.23
CA ASP A 230 19.53 11.22 9.87
C ASP A 230 18.26 10.63 9.25
N PHE A 231 17.97 9.35 9.50
CA PHE A 231 16.71 8.72 9.15
C PHE A 231 15.51 9.44 9.81
N LEU A 232 15.61 9.75 11.11
CA LEU A 232 14.53 10.45 11.81
C LEU A 232 14.39 11.91 11.36
N ALA A 233 15.48 12.58 11.00
CA ALA A 233 15.44 13.94 10.46
C ALA A 233 14.78 13.97 9.07
N ALA A 234 14.92 12.90 8.28
CA ALA A 234 14.16 12.72 7.04
C ALA A 234 12.67 12.45 7.32
N ALA A 235 12.36 11.63 8.33
CA ALA A 235 10.98 11.33 8.71
C ALA A 235 10.24 12.49 9.41
N TYR A 236 10.98 13.39 10.07
CA TYR A 236 10.47 14.59 10.74
C TYR A 236 11.26 15.83 10.27
N PRO A 237 10.95 16.35 9.07
CA PRO A 237 11.70 17.47 8.51
C PRO A 237 11.45 18.75 9.32
N MET A 238 12.48 19.16 10.06
CA MET A 238 12.51 20.40 10.82
C MET A 238 13.93 20.98 10.89
N SER A 239 14.06 22.25 11.27
CA SER A 239 15.38 22.90 11.35
C SER A 239 16.27 22.27 12.42
N LYS A 240 17.60 22.43 12.28
CA LYS A 240 18.57 21.99 13.30
C LYS A 240 18.26 22.61 14.68
N ASP A 241 17.73 23.83 14.69
CA ASP A 241 17.36 24.53 15.91
C ASP A 241 16.09 23.96 16.55
N SER A 242 15.10 23.56 15.75
CA SER A 242 13.91 22.86 16.23
C SER A 242 14.27 21.47 16.77
N TRP A 243 15.09 20.69 16.05
CA TRP A 243 15.65 19.43 16.57
C TRP A 243 16.43 19.65 17.87
N GLY A 244 17.26 20.69 17.93
CA GLY A 244 17.97 21.07 19.15
C GLY A 244 17.02 21.42 20.30
N ARG A 245 15.92 22.14 20.06
CA ARG A 245 14.90 22.43 21.08
C ARG A 245 14.18 21.17 21.56
N GLN A 246 13.85 20.25 20.65
CA GLN A 246 13.22 18.98 20.99
C GLN A 246 14.12 18.15 21.91
N PHE A 247 15.40 17.98 21.55
CA PHE A 247 16.38 17.30 22.40
C PHE A 247 16.67 18.05 23.70
N ARG A 248 16.65 19.39 23.72
CA ARG A 248 16.99 20.21 24.89
C ARG A 248 16.20 19.81 26.12
N SER A 249 14.88 19.66 25.98
CA SER A 249 14.01 19.29 27.10
C SER A 249 14.38 17.93 27.72
N VAL A 250 14.82 16.98 26.90
CA VAL A 250 15.17 15.62 27.30
C VAL A 250 16.59 15.56 27.86
N VAL A 251 17.54 16.25 27.23
CA VAL A 251 18.94 16.32 27.66
C VAL A 251 19.09 17.03 29.01
N GLN A 252 18.28 18.04 29.29
CA GLN A 252 18.28 18.70 30.61
C GLN A 252 17.61 17.84 31.68
N ALA A 253 16.54 17.12 31.34
CA ALA A 253 15.90 16.19 32.25
C ALA A 253 16.82 15.00 32.58
N ARG A 254 17.68 14.60 31.65
CA ARG A 254 18.68 13.56 31.83
C ARG A 254 19.90 13.85 30.96
N LYS A 255 21.03 14.12 31.62
CA LYS A 255 22.31 14.39 30.96
C LYS A 255 22.88 13.10 30.35
N PRO A 256 23.04 13.00 29.01
CA PRO A 256 23.65 11.83 28.36
C PRO A 256 25.17 11.82 28.58
N VAL A 257 25.87 10.73 28.24
CA VAL A 257 27.32 10.65 28.44
C VAL A 257 28.09 11.67 27.57
N PRO A 258 29.32 12.08 27.94
CA PRO A 258 30.06 13.12 27.23
C PRO A 258 30.21 12.87 25.72
N THR A 259 30.39 11.61 25.32
CA THR A 259 30.50 11.21 23.92
C THR A 259 29.21 11.47 23.15
N VAL A 260 28.05 11.17 23.72
CA VAL A 260 26.74 11.47 23.10
C VAL A 260 26.47 12.98 23.10
N GLN A 261 26.87 13.71 24.15
CA GLN A 261 26.82 15.18 24.14
C GLN A 261 27.68 15.76 23.00
N GLN A 262 28.85 15.17 22.73
CA GLN A 262 29.69 15.59 21.61
C GLN A 262 28.99 15.37 20.26
N TRP A 263 28.40 14.19 20.04
CA TRP A 263 27.65 13.90 18.81
C TRP A 263 26.43 14.82 18.65
N LEU A 264 25.67 15.06 19.72
CA LEU A 264 24.56 16.02 19.75
C LEU A 264 25.03 17.45 19.47
N ASN A 265 26.14 17.88 20.06
CA ASN A 265 26.66 19.24 19.83
C ASN A 265 27.08 19.45 18.37
N GLN A 266 27.62 18.40 17.73
CA GLN A 266 27.99 18.45 16.31
C GLN A 266 26.76 18.60 15.41
N ARG A 267 25.65 17.91 15.73
CA ARG A 267 24.45 17.91 14.88
C ARG A 267 23.43 19.00 15.24
N TYR A 268 23.17 19.19 16.53
CA TYR A 268 22.14 20.04 17.12
C TYR A 268 22.65 20.81 18.36
N PRO A 269 23.48 21.86 18.19
CA PRO A 269 24.10 22.59 19.30
C PRO A 269 23.12 23.16 20.32
N LEU A 270 21.91 23.55 19.89
CA LEU A 270 20.88 24.08 20.79
C LEU A 270 20.40 23.06 21.83
N ALA A 271 20.61 21.75 21.62
CA ALA A 271 20.23 20.71 22.58
C ALA A 271 20.94 20.83 23.94
N LEU A 272 22.13 21.42 23.97
CA LEU A 272 22.94 21.52 25.19
C LEU A 272 22.84 22.88 25.90
N LYS A 273 22.18 23.88 25.29
CA LYS A 273 22.03 25.19 25.93
C LYS A 273 20.93 25.14 27.03
N PRO A 274 21.09 25.89 28.14
CA PRO A 274 20.08 26.00 29.20
C PRO A 274 18.77 26.64 28.69
N PHE A 275 17.65 26.43 29.39
CA PHE A 275 16.44 27.23 29.15
C PHE A 275 16.71 28.66 29.62
N GLU A 276 16.44 29.64 28.75
CA GLU A 276 16.42 31.04 29.17
C GLU A 276 15.19 31.25 30.05
N ASN A 277 15.39 31.65 31.30
CA ASN A 277 14.31 31.95 32.23
C ASN A 277 13.60 33.23 31.75
N GLY A 278 12.48 33.04 31.03
CA GLY A 278 11.52 34.10 30.76
C GLY A 278 11.23 34.34 29.29
N VAL A 279 10.52 33.40 28.64
CA VAL A 279 9.35 33.68 27.79
C VAL A 279 8.58 32.34 27.73
N ARG A 280 7.38 32.26 28.32
CA ARG A 280 6.42 31.21 27.93
C ARG A 280 6.07 31.52 26.47
N LYS A 281 6.64 30.80 25.51
CA LYS A 281 6.12 30.84 24.14
C LYS A 281 4.70 30.28 24.19
N ASP A 282 3.74 31.07 23.72
CA ASP A 282 2.34 30.72 23.63
C ASP A 282 2.15 29.28 23.14
N SER A 283 1.20 28.54 23.73
CA SER A 283 0.82 27.23 23.21
C SER A 283 0.42 27.41 21.75
N LEU A 284 1.26 26.92 20.83
CA LEU A 284 1.03 27.05 19.39
C LEU A 284 -0.33 26.40 19.10
N GLN A 285 -1.33 27.20 18.74
CA GLN A 285 -2.63 26.68 18.36
C GLN A 285 -2.55 26.15 16.93
N PRO A 286 -3.19 25.01 16.61
CA PRO A 286 -3.34 24.64 15.21
C PRO A 286 -4.14 25.76 14.51
N PRO A 287 -3.83 26.08 13.25
CA PRO A 287 -4.73 26.92 12.46
C PRO A 287 -6.13 26.27 12.44
N PHE A 288 -7.21 27.03 12.26
CA PHE A 288 -8.54 26.43 12.28
C PHE A 288 -8.90 25.91 10.89
N PHE A 289 -9.22 24.63 10.75
CA PHE A 289 -9.48 24.01 9.44
C PHE A 289 -10.65 24.69 8.73
N ASP A 290 -11.62 25.20 9.49
CA ASP A 290 -12.76 25.91 8.93
C ASP A 290 -12.40 27.28 8.34
N GLU A 291 -11.25 27.87 8.67
CA GLU A 291 -10.77 29.13 8.08
C GLU A 291 -10.35 28.97 6.61
N ILE A 292 -10.00 27.75 6.18
CA ILE A 292 -9.61 27.51 4.79
C ILE A 292 -10.82 27.53 3.84
N LYS A 293 -12.01 27.13 4.32
CA LYS A 293 -13.24 27.04 3.51
C LYS A 293 -13.67 28.39 2.91
N PRO A 294 -13.80 29.49 3.69
CA PRO A 294 -14.17 30.79 3.12
C PRO A 294 -13.10 31.32 2.17
N LEU A 295 -11.82 31.13 2.47
CA LEU A 295 -10.72 31.52 1.57
C LEU A 295 -10.82 30.79 0.22
N LEU A 296 -11.04 29.48 0.24
CA LEU A 296 -11.20 28.68 -0.98
C LEU A 296 -12.48 29.02 -1.75
N SER A 297 -13.57 29.42 -1.07
CA SER A 297 -14.78 29.88 -1.75
C SER A 297 -14.60 31.22 -2.49
N GLN A 298 -13.69 32.07 -2.02
CA GLN A 298 -13.36 33.37 -2.63
C GLN A 298 -12.39 33.27 -3.81
N LEU A 299 -11.71 32.13 -3.97
CA LEU A 299 -10.85 31.87 -5.12
C LEU A 299 -11.62 31.72 -6.43
N ALA A 300 -12.90 31.32 -6.39
CA ALA A 300 -13.74 31.19 -7.57
C ALA A 300 -13.94 32.53 -8.32
N THR A 301 -13.69 33.67 -7.66
CA THR A 301 -13.75 35.01 -8.26
C THR A 301 -12.38 35.55 -8.69
N TYR A 302 -11.29 34.75 -8.63
CA TYR A 302 -9.91 35.14 -8.95
C TYR A 302 -9.48 36.46 -8.29
N ASP A 303 -9.82 36.64 -7.01
CA ASP A 303 -9.33 37.80 -6.25
C ASP A 303 -7.84 37.63 -5.93
N VAL A 304 -7.02 38.53 -6.49
CA VAL A 304 -5.55 38.60 -6.34
C VAL A 304 -5.12 38.64 -4.86
N GLN A 305 -6.01 39.08 -3.95
CA GLN A 305 -5.74 39.18 -2.50
C GLN A 305 -5.90 37.86 -1.73
N VAL A 306 -6.54 36.83 -2.30
CA VAL A 306 -6.83 35.58 -1.58
C VAL A 306 -5.63 34.64 -1.54
N ARG A 307 -4.82 34.61 -2.60
CA ARG A 307 -3.64 33.74 -2.69
C ARG A 307 -2.59 34.01 -1.60
N PRO A 308 -2.19 35.26 -1.30
CA PRO A 308 -1.29 35.53 -0.18
C PRO A 308 -1.84 35.09 1.18
N ARG A 309 -3.15 35.23 1.41
CA ARG A 309 -3.81 34.82 2.67
C ARG A 309 -3.85 33.31 2.82
N LEU A 310 -4.05 32.57 1.73
CA LEU A 310 -3.93 31.11 1.75
C LEU A 310 -2.49 30.64 1.96
N GLN A 311 -1.54 31.32 1.34
CA GLN A 311 -0.13 31.04 1.57
C GLN A 311 0.26 31.30 3.03
N GLU A 312 -0.22 32.39 3.63
CA GLU A 312 -0.05 32.68 5.06
C GLU A 312 -0.67 31.57 5.92
N PHE A 313 -1.90 31.13 5.63
CA PHE A 313 -2.53 29.99 6.31
C PHE A 313 -1.72 28.69 6.16
N PHE A 314 -1.16 28.42 4.98
CA PHE A 314 -0.30 27.26 4.75
C PHE A 314 1.04 27.39 5.47
N ASP A 315 1.61 28.59 5.53
CA ASP A 315 2.86 28.83 6.24
C ASP A 315 2.66 28.73 7.75
N ASP A 316 1.51 29.15 8.27
CA ASP A 316 1.07 28.90 9.65
C ASP A 316 0.86 27.40 9.90
N SER A 317 0.25 26.69 8.95
CA SER A 317 0.08 25.24 9.02
C SER A 317 1.42 24.50 8.99
N ARG A 318 2.37 24.95 8.15
CA ARG A 318 3.73 24.41 8.08
C ARG A 318 4.52 24.75 9.32
N HIS A 319 4.39 25.96 9.84
CA HIS A 319 5.00 26.39 11.10
C HIS A 319 4.48 25.52 12.23
N TYR A 320 3.16 25.35 12.29
CA TYR A 320 2.51 24.42 13.22
C TYR A 320 3.04 23.01 13.07
N CYS A 321 3.09 22.46 11.85
CA CYS A 321 3.62 21.12 11.60
C CYS A 321 5.10 20.99 11.98
N ARG A 322 5.95 21.99 11.74
CA ARG A 322 7.39 21.94 12.08
C ARG A 322 7.67 22.12 13.56
N GLU A 323 6.87 22.94 14.24
CA GLU A 323 7.06 23.22 15.67
C GLU A 323 6.33 22.22 16.55
N SER A 324 5.12 21.82 16.15
CA SER A 324 4.33 20.80 16.83
C SER A 324 4.76 19.41 16.41
N GLY A 325 4.92 19.09 15.11
CA GLY A 325 5.16 17.73 14.59
C GLY A 325 3.88 16.96 14.24
N ASP A 326 2.70 17.57 14.33
CA ASP A 326 1.43 17.01 13.84
C ASP A 326 1.19 17.41 12.38
N SER A 327 1.28 16.43 11.48
CA SER A 327 1.08 16.60 10.03
C SER A 327 -0.38 16.61 9.61
N SER A 328 -1.29 16.11 10.45
CA SER A 328 -2.67 15.81 10.06
C SER A 328 -3.40 17.05 9.54
N PHE A 329 -3.19 18.17 10.23
CA PHE A 329 -3.78 19.46 9.86
C PHE A 329 -3.24 19.97 8.53
N LEU A 330 -1.92 19.88 8.35
CA LEU A 330 -1.22 20.33 7.15
C LEU A 330 -1.66 19.50 5.94
N VAL A 331 -1.57 18.18 6.03
CA VAL A 331 -1.92 17.24 4.96
C VAL A 331 -3.39 17.38 4.58
N ARG A 332 -4.30 17.46 5.56
CA ARG A 332 -5.72 17.65 5.27
C ARG A 332 -6.00 19.00 4.61
N SER A 333 -5.34 20.07 5.06
CA SER A 333 -5.48 21.41 4.47
C SER A 333 -4.96 21.46 3.03
N PHE A 334 -3.81 20.83 2.78
CA PHE A 334 -3.20 20.72 1.45
C PHE A 334 -4.07 19.91 0.50
N CYS A 335 -4.57 18.75 0.93
CA CYS A 335 -5.46 17.92 0.12
C CYS A 335 -6.78 18.65 -0.19
N PHE A 336 -7.39 19.25 0.83
CA PHE A 336 -8.67 19.96 0.69
C PHE A 336 -8.58 21.20 -0.21
N ALA A 337 -7.48 21.94 -0.11
CA ALA A 337 -7.20 23.06 -1.00
C ALA A 337 -6.88 22.58 -2.41
N GLY A 338 -6.06 21.53 -2.53
CA GLY A 338 -5.65 20.95 -3.80
C GLY A 338 -6.82 20.50 -4.66
N ASP A 339 -7.79 19.79 -4.07
CA ASP A 339 -9.01 19.36 -4.77
C ASP A 339 -9.77 20.53 -5.42
N ARG A 340 -9.69 21.74 -4.85
CA ARG A 340 -10.38 22.95 -5.35
C ARG A 340 -9.52 23.83 -6.24
N LEU A 341 -8.20 23.77 -6.06
CA LEU A 341 -7.23 24.57 -6.79
C LEU A 341 -6.72 23.86 -8.04
N LEU A 342 -7.05 22.58 -8.23
CA LEU A 342 -6.53 21.76 -9.32
C LEU A 342 -6.68 22.40 -10.70
N GLU A 343 -7.85 22.97 -11.01
CA GLU A 343 -8.06 23.66 -12.29
C GLU A 343 -7.45 25.07 -12.34
N ALA A 344 -7.31 25.73 -11.19
CA ALA A 344 -6.94 27.14 -11.10
C ALA A 344 -5.42 27.38 -11.06
N ASP A 345 -4.70 26.53 -10.31
CA ASP A 345 -3.24 26.57 -10.16
C ASP A 345 -2.67 25.17 -9.87
N PRO A 346 -2.58 24.30 -10.90
CA PRO A 346 -2.13 22.92 -10.72
C PRO A 346 -0.67 22.84 -10.25
N ALA A 347 0.18 23.81 -10.61
CA ALA A 347 1.56 23.90 -10.12
C ALA A 347 1.64 24.02 -8.59
N TRP A 348 0.78 24.86 -8.01
CA TRP A 348 0.72 24.98 -6.57
C TRP A 348 0.15 23.71 -5.91
N VAL A 349 -0.85 23.09 -6.51
CA VAL A 349 -1.41 21.81 -6.02
C VAL A 349 -0.36 20.71 -6.03
N ARG A 350 0.45 20.60 -7.09
CA ARG A 350 1.56 19.64 -7.15
C ARG A 350 2.49 19.82 -5.97
N ASP A 351 2.91 21.05 -5.68
CA ASP A 351 3.85 21.32 -4.57
C ASP A 351 3.24 20.97 -3.21
N LEU A 352 1.95 21.29 -2.99
CA LEU A 352 1.21 20.94 -1.78
C LEU A 352 1.03 19.42 -1.63
N ALA A 353 0.65 18.73 -2.70
CA ALA A 353 0.44 17.28 -2.70
C ALA A 353 1.76 16.52 -2.53
N HIS A 354 2.85 17.00 -3.15
CA HIS A 354 4.20 16.48 -2.97
C HIS A 354 4.65 16.61 -1.50
N GLU A 355 4.48 17.79 -0.90
CA GLU A 355 4.78 17.99 0.52
C GLU A 355 3.90 17.10 1.41
N ALA A 356 2.61 16.97 1.11
CA ALA A 356 1.70 16.09 1.84
C ALA A 356 2.12 14.61 1.78
N ALA A 357 2.54 14.13 0.62
CA ALA A 357 3.02 12.76 0.44
C ALA A 357 4.34 12.47 1.18
N ILE A 358 5.21 13.48 1.36
CA ILE A 358 6.41 13.35 2.20
C ILE A 358 6.03 13.20 3.68
N TRP A 359 5.09 14.01 4.17
CA TRP A 359 4.65 13.96 5.57
C TRP A 359 3.84 12.70 5.88
N GLU A 360 2.98 12.25 4.97
CA GLU A 360 2.16 11.04 5.13
C GLU A 360 2.22 10.11 3.90
N PRO A 361 3.29 9.30 3.74
CA PRO A 361 3.49 8.45 2.56
C PRO A 361 2.43 7.38 2.32
N ASN A 362 1.60 7.05 3.32
CA ASN A 362 0.53 6.06 3.21
C ASN A 362 -0.85 6.69 2.92
N ASN A 363 -0.92 8.00 2.67
CA ASN A 363 -2.15 8.70 2.37
C ASN A 363 -2.46 8.64 0.87
N HIS A 364 -3.30 7.68 0.44
CA HIS A 364 -3.66 7.49 -0.99
C HIS A 364 -4.15 8.76 -1.68
N HIS A 365 -4.86 9.65 -0.97
CA HIS A 365 -5.39 10.89 -1.52
C HIS A 365 -4.28 11.87 -1.92
N ALA A 366 -3.21 11.98 -1.13
CA ALA A 366 -2.08 12.85 -1.46
C ALA A 366 -1.37 12.39 -2.75
N TRP A 367 -1.23 11.07 -2.95
CA TRP A 367 -0.65 10.49 -4.17
C TRP A 367 -1.53 10.72 -5.39
N ALA A 368 -2.83 10.49 -5.25
CA ALA A 368 -3.83 10.75 -6.29
C ALA A 368 -3.82 12.23 -6.73
N LEU A 369 -3.85 13.13 -5.75
CA LEU A 369 -3.87 14.57 -6.00
C LEU A 369 -2.58 15.06 -6.67
N LEU A 370 -1.42 14.49 -6.31
CA LEU A 370 -0.15 14.80 -6.97
C LEU A 370 -0.16 14.36 -8.44
N ALA A 371 -0.66 13.17 -8.73
CA ALA A 371 -0.82 12.68 -10.09
C ALA A 371 -1.74 13.59 -10.92
N GLN A 372 -2.90 13.95 -10.36
CA GLN A 372 -3.86 14.85 -10.98
C GLN A 372 -3.29 16.26 -11.22
N ALA A 373 -2.51 16.79 -10.28
CA ALA A 373 -1.88 18.10 -10.43
C ALA A 373 -0.88 18.14 -11.58
N LEU A 374 -0.03 17.11 -11.68
CA LEU A 374 0.91 16.95 -12.79
C LEU A 374 0.17 16.79 -14.13
N GLU A 375 -0.95 16.09 -14.13
CA GLU A 375 -1.80 15.94 -15.31
C GLU A 375 -2.38 17.29 -15.75
N ALA A 376 -2.91 18.07 -14.81
CA ALA A 376 -3.46 19.39 -15.05
C ALA A 376 -2.39 20.43 -15.47
N GLU A 377 -1.13 20.26 -15.05
CA GLU A 377 0.01 21.02 -15.58
C GLU A 377 0.38 20.63 -17.02
N GLY A 378 -0.14 19.51 -17.54
CA GLY A 378 0.24 18.95 -18.82
C GLY A 378 1.50 18.06 -18.77
N ASP A 379 2.04 17.80 -17.59
CA ASP A 379 3.15 16.86 -17.38
C ASP A 379 2.63 15.43 -17.26
N TRP A 380 2.07 14.95 -18.37
CA TRP A 380 1.49 13.61 -18.46
C TRP A 380 2.48 12.51 -18.06
N ARG A 381 3.75 12.66 -18.43
CA ARG A 381 4.77 11.63 -18.16
C ARG A 381 4.97 11.40 -16.67
N ARG A 382 5.03 12.46 -15.86
CA ARG A 382 5.12 12.34 -14.40
C ARG A 382 3.77 11.97 -13.79
N ALA A 383 2.66 12.53 -14.29
CA ALA A 383 1.33 12.20 -13.78
C ALA A 383 1.02 10.70 -13.85
N GLU A 384 1.21 10.14 -15.04
CA GLU A 384 1.09 8.71 -15.30
C GLU A 384 1.96 7.88 -14.37
N ALA A 385 3.16 8.37 -14.07
CA ALA A 385 4.05 7.70 -13.17
C ALA A 385 3.50 7.59 -11.74
N PHE A 386 2.95 8.68 -11.24
CA PHE A 386 2.30 8.68 -9.93
C PHE A 386 1.02 7.85 -9.91
N TYR A 387 0.23 7.81 -10.98
CA TYR A 387 -0.94 6.93 -11.05
C TYR A 387 -0.58 5.44 -11.00
N TRP A 388 0.44 5.02 -11.75
CA TRP A 388 0.95 3.65 -11.67
C TRP A 388 1.47 3.30 -10.27
N GLN A 389 2.13 4.25 -9.63
CA GLN A 389 2.62 4.08 -8.26
C GLN A 389 1.50 4.01 -7.23
N ALA A 390 0.51 4.90 -7.30
CA ALA A 390 -0.65 4.88 -6.41
C ALA A 390 -1.35 3.52 -6.49
N ARG A 391 -1.61 3.01 -7.70
CA ARG A 391 -2.21 1.68 -7.89
C ARG A 391 -1.37 0.55 -7.28
N ARG A 392 -0.05 0.54 -7.48
CA ARG A 392 0.84 -0.50 -6.91
C ARG A 392 0.91 -0.41 -5.38
N ARG A 393 0.92 0.81 -4.85
CA ARG A 393 1.10 1.07 -3.41
C ARG A 393 -0.17 0.84 -2.61
N PHE A 394 -1.32 1.09 -3.23
CA PHE A 394 -2.65 0.96 -2.66
C PHE A 394 -3.50 -0.01 -3.51
N PRO A 395 -3.14 -1.31 -3.56
CA PRO A 395 -3.81 -2.27 -4.43
C PRO A 395 -5.29 -2.47 -4.08
N GLU A 396 -5.68 -2.20 -2.83
CA GLU A 396 -7.06 -2.28 -2.32
C GLU A 396 -7.86 -0.97 -2.49
N ASP A 397 -7.22 0.11 -2.93
CA ASP A 397 -7.91 1.39 -3.13
C ASP A 397 -8.52 1.47 -4.53
N VAL A 398 -9.83 1.31 -4.58
CA VAL A 398 -10.64 1.36 -5.81
C VAL A 398 -10.37 2.64 -6.62
N LYS A 399 -10.18 3.78 -5.93
CA LYS A 399 -9.92 5.07 -6.58
C LYS A 399 -8.57 5.11 -7.29
N SER A 400 -7.53 4.53 -6.71
CA SER A 400 -6.21 4.47 -7.34
C SER A 400 -6.23 3.69 -8.67
N HIS A 401 -7.05 2.63 -8.77
CA HIS A 401 -7.25 1.92 -10.04
C HIS A 401 -8.08 2.75 -11.02
N SER A 402 -9.22 3.32 -10.57
CA SER A 402 -10.12 4.08 -11.45
C SER A 402 -9.47 5.36 -11.99
N GLN A 403 -8.64 6.03 -11.21
CA GLN A 403 -7.93 7.25 -11.61
C GLN A 403 -6.82 6.97 -12.63
N LEU A 404 -6.04 5.90 -12.46
CA LEU A 404 -5.08 5.47 -13.48
C LEU A 404 -5.80 5.14 -14.79
N ALA A 405 -6.89 4.35 -14.69
CA ALA A 405 -7.67 3.94 -15.85
C ALA A 405 -8.27 5.14 -16.57
N HIS A 406 -8.84 6.09 -15.82
CA HIS A 406 -9.34 7.37 -16.32
C HIS A 406 -8.25 8.07 -17.14
N ALA A 407 -7.11 8.34 -16.50
CA ALA A 407 -6.06 9.16 -17.09
C ALA A 407 -5.48 8.50 -18.36
N LEU A 408 -5.30 7.18 -18.36
CA LEU A 408 -4.88 6.45 -19.57
C LEU A 408 -5.91 6.52 -20.70
N LEU A 409 -7.20 6.47 -20.38
CA LEU A 409 -8.28 6.57 -21.37
C LEU A 409 -8.33 7.96 -22.01
N VAL A 410 -8.08 8.99 -21.21
CA VAL A 410 -8.08 10.39 -21.64
C VAL A 410 -6.87 10.73 -22.53
N HIS A 411 -5.68 10.21 -22.20
CA HIS A 411 -4.42 10.58 -22.87
C HIS A 411 -3.97 9.61 -23.98
N ASP A 412 -4.92 8.97 -24.66
CA ASP A 412 -4.74 8.16 -25.87
C ASP A 412 -4.01 6.82 -25.64
N SER A 413 -4.27 6.18 -24.49
CA SER A 413 -4.02 4.76 -24.24
C SER A 413 -5.35 4.04 -23.97
N GLY A 414 -6.36 4.31 -24.81
CA GLY A 414 -7.75 3.91 -24.63
C GLY A 414 -7.95 2.43 -24.29
N ASP A 415 -7.36 1.54 -25.09
CA ASP A 415 -7.45 0.10 -24.86
C ASP A 415 -6.85 -0.33 -23.52
N LEU A 416 -5.79 0.35 -23.08
CA LEU A 416 -5.12 0.07 -21.82
C LEU A 416 -5.94 0.58 -20.64
N GLY A 417 -6.49 1.80 -20.73
CA GLY A 417 -7.36 2.38 -19.71
C GLY A 417 -8.63 1.56 -19.50
N GLU A 418 -9.31 1.13 -20.57
CA GLU A 418 -10.47 0.25 -20.49
C GLU A 418 -10.15 -1.09 -19.84
N GLU A 419 -9.02 -1.70 -20.19
CA GLU A 419 -8.64 -2.97 -19.59
C GLU A 419 -8.36 -2.81 -18.09
N ILE A 420 -7.73 -1.70 -17.65
CA ILE A 420 -7.56 -1.44 -16.22
C ILE A 420 -8.91 -1.23 -15.53
N TYR A 421 -9.85 -0.50 -16.13
CA TYR A 421 -11.21 -0.39 -15.58
C TYR A 421 -11.87 -1.76 -15.44
N ARG A 422 -11.81 -2.61 -16.47
CA ARG A 422 -12.39 -3.96 -16.42
C ARG A 422 -11.71 -4.84 -15.38
N GLN A 423 -10.39 -4.73 -15.22
CA GLN A 423 -9.67 -5.39 -14.14
C GLN A 423 -10.15 -4.91 -12.78
N ALA A 424 -10.26 -3.59 -12.58
CA ALA A 424 -10.73 -3.01 -11.33
C ALA A 424 -12.17 -3.44 -11.01
N ILE A 425 -13.06 -3.50 -11.99
CA ILE A 425 -14.44 -4.00 -11.83
C ILE A 425 -14.44 -5.49 -11.42
N ARG A 426 -13.54 -6.31 -11.97
CA ARG A 426 -13.38 -7.72 -11.57
C ARG A 426 -12.82 -7.87 -10.16
N LEU A 427 -11.93 -6.96 -9.75
CA LEU A 427 -11.31 -6.94 -8.42
C LEU A 427 -12.27 -6.42 -7.34
N PHE A 428 -13.15 -5.47 -7.69
CA PHE A 428 -14.07 -4.81 -6.76
C PHE A 428 -15.54 -4.92 -7.24
N PRO A 429 -16.10 -6.13 -7.36
CA PRO A 429 -17.42 -6.35 -7.96
C PRO A 429 -18.57 -5.71 -7.18
N ASP A 430 -18.40 -5.49 -5.87
CA ASP A 430 -19.41 -4.91 -4.97
C ASP A 430 -19.25 -3.39 -4.77
N ASN A 431 -18.37 -2.73 -5.54
CA ASN A 431 -18.15 -1.29 -5.43
C ASN A 431 -18.62 -0.56 -6.71
N PRO A 432 -19.61 0.35 -6.63
CA PRO A 432 -20.10 1.07 -7.80
C PRO A 432 -19.08 2.05 -8.38
N VAL A 433 -18.06 2.46 -7.63
CA VAL A 433 -17.11 3.52 -8.00
C VAL A 433 -16.42 3.23 -9.33
N CYS A 434 -15.85 2.04 -9.55
CA CYS A 434 -15.15 1.76 -10.81
C CYS A 434 -16.06 1.78 -12.04
N ARG A 435 -17.31 1.28 -11.91
CA ARG A 435 -18.29 1.30 -13.02
C ARG A 435 -18.77 2.72 -13.29
N ASN A 436 -19.05 3.49 -12.24
CA ASN A 436 -19.41 4.90 -12.36
C ASN A 436 -18.29 5.72 -12.98
N ASP A 437 -17.05 5.51 -12.55
CA ASP A 437 -15.89 6.23 -13.08
C ASP A 437 -15.61 5.85 -14.55
N LEU A 438 -15.78 4.57 -14.93
CA LEU A 438 -15.72 4.15 -16.34
C LEU A 438 -16.80 4.85 -17.17
N ALA A 439 -18.06 4.79 -16.73
CA ALA A 439 -19.18 5.42 -17.40
C ALA A 439 -19.02 6.95 -17.51
N HIS A 440 -18.54 7.59 -16.44
CA HIS A 440 -18.21 9.01 -16.44
C HIS A 440 -17.11 9.32 -17.46
N THR A 441 -16.04 8.53 -17.50
CA THR A 441 -14.94 8.75 -18.45
C THR A 441 -15.43 8.60 -19.89
N LEU A 442 -16.23 7.58 -20.18
CA LEU A 442 -16.88 7.39 -21.48
C LEU A 442 -17.77 8.58 -21.85
N ARG A 443 -18.54 9.13 -20.89
CA ARG A 443 -19.35 10.35 -21.08
C ARG A 443 -18.49 11.54 -21.49
N VAL A 444 -17.39 11.80 -20.79
CA VAL A 444 -16.53 12.96 -21.09
C VAL A 444 -15.83 12.81 -22.45
N LEU A 445 -15.53 11.58 -22.87
CA LEU A 445 -15.03 11.27 -24.22
C LEU A 445 -16.12 11.33 -25.31
N GLY A 446 -17.38 11.52 -24.95
CA GLY A 446 -18.52 11.58 -25.88
C GLY A 446 -19.06 10.23 -26.34
N ARG A 447 -18.63 9.12 -25.73
CA ARG A 447 -19.11 7.75 -25.99
C ARG A 447 -20.38 7.48 -25.18
N PHE A 448 -21.44 8.25 -25.47
CA PHE A 448 -22.63 8.33 -24.62
C PHE A 448 -23.40 7.01 -24.51
N ASP A 449 -23.53 6.24 -25.58
CA ASP A 449 -24.28 4.97 -25.55
C ASP A 449 -23.58 3.92 -24.67
N GLU A 450 -22.25 3.84 -24.73
CA GLU A 450 -21.44 2.95 -23.90
C GLU A 450 -21.45 3.39 -22.43
N ALA A 451 -21.35 4.71 -22.18
CA ALA A 451 -21.51 5.27 -20.85
C ALA A 451 -22.87 4.93 -20.23
N LEU A 452 -23.94 4.99 -21.03
CA LEU A 452 -25.29 4.68 -20.57
C LEU A 452 -25.42 3.20 -20.22
N ALA A 453 -24.85 2.31 -21.02
CA ALA A 453 -24.85 0.87 -20.75
C ALA A 453 -24.16 0.54 -19.42
N GLU A 454 -23.01 1.17 -19.13
CA GLU A 454 -22.30 0.97 -17.86
C GLU A 454 -23.07 1.53 -16.66
N TYR A 455 -23.70 2.71 -16.78
CA TYR A 455 -24.57 3.23 -15.73
C TYR A 455 -25.82 2.36 -15.51
N GLN A 456 -26.39 1.78 -16.56
CA GLN A 456 -27.51 0.85 -16.44
C GLN A 456 -27.09 -0.42 -15.70
N GLN A 457 -25.95 -1.03 -16.06
CA GLN A 457 -25.40 -2.17 -15.32
C GLN A 457 -25.09 -1.82 -13.86
N ALA A 458 -24.51 -0.64 -13.61
CA ALA A 458 -24.26 -0.17 -12.26
C ALA A 458 -25.57 0.00 -11.48
N LYS A 459 -26.62 0.56 -12.07
CA LYS A 459 -27.94 0.70 -11.45
C LYS A 459 -28.64 -0.63 -11.21
N GLU A 460 -28.46 -1.62 -12.09
CA GLU A 460 -29.02 -2.97 -11.91
C GLU A 460 -28.38 -3.70 -10.72
N ILE A 461 -27.07 -3.52 -10.53
CA ILE A 461 -26.31 -4.14 -9.44
C ILE A 461 -26.46 -3.34 -8.13
N PHE A 462 -26.51 -2.01 -8.23
CA PHE A 462 -26.52 -1.05 -7.12
C PHE A 462 -27.75 -0.13 -7.20
N ASP A 463 -28.94 -0.73 -7.11
CA ASP A 463 -30.25 -0.07 -7.29
C ASP A 463 -30.54 1.11 -6.32
N ARG A 464 -29.82 1.16 -5.20
CA ARG A 464 -29.94 2.20 -4.17
C ARG A 464 -28.81 3.24 -4.19
N ASP A 465 -27.86 3.15 -5.11
CA ASP A 465 -26.77 4.12 -5.18
C ASP A 465 -27.20 5.42 -5.88
N VAL A 466 -27.42 6.46 -5.07
CA VAL A 466 -27.86 7.78 -5.53
C VAL A 466 -26.78 8.47 -6.38
N VAL A 467 -25.50 8.14 -6.16
CA VAL A 467 -24.40 8.69 -6.97
C VAL A 467 -24.47 8.17 -8.40
N THR A 468 -24.69 6.87 -8.60
CA THR A 468 -24.94 6.26 -9.92
C THR A 468 -26.16 6.90 -10.59
N ALA A 469 -27.27 7.04 -9.88
CA ALA A 469 -28.51 7.58 -10.45
C ALA A 469 -28.36 9.07 -10.87
N THR A 470 -27.71 9.90 -10.04
CA THR A 470 -27.46 11.31 -10.37
C THR A 470 -26.49 11.46 -11.55
N ALA A 471 -25.44 10.64 -11.60
CA ALA A 471 -24.48 10.65 -12.71
C ALA A 471 -25.10 10.16 -14.04
N MET A 472 -25.98 9.15 -13.98
CA MET A 472 -26.78 8.69 -15.12
C MET A 472 -27.76 9.76 -15.62
N ALA A 473 -28.44 10.46 -14.71
CA ALA A 473 -29.32 11.57 -15.08
C ALA A 473 -28.55 12.69 -15.79
N ASP A 474 -27.36 13.05 -15.32
CA ASP A 474 -26.49 14.02 -16.01
C ASP A 474 -26.13 13.59 -17.44
N LEU A 475 -25.87 12.30 -17.66
CA LEU A 475 -25.63 11.75 -18.99
C LEU A 475 -26.88 11.82 -19.87
N LEU A 476 -28.05 11.50 -19.33
CA LEU A 476 -29.31 11.60 -20.08
C LEU A 476 -29.62 13.05 -20.47
N ILE A 477 -29.28 14.03 -19.63
CA ILE A 477 -29.31 15.46 -19.98
C ILE A 477 -28.37 15.75 -21.15
N ASP A 478 -27.14 15.22 -21.13
CA ASP A 478 -26.15 15.38 -22.21
C ASP A 478 -26.63 14.80 -23.55
N MET A 479 -27.44 13.74 -23.50
CA MET A 479 -28.07 13.10 -24.65
C MET A 479 -29.40 13.76 -25.08
N GLU A 480 -29.82 14.85 -24.43
CA GLU A 480 -31.13 15.51 -24.61
C GLU A 480 -32.35 14.60 -24.32
N ARG A 481 -32.15 13.51 -23.56
CA ARG A 481 -33.20 12.56 -23.14
C ARG A 481 -33.84 13.00 -21.82
N PHE A 482 -34.44 14.19 -21.83
CA PHE A 482 -34.91 14.89 -20.62
C PHE A 482 -35.97 14.13 -19.82
N ALA A 483 -36.87 13.40 -20.50
CA ALA A 483 -37.92 12.64 -19.81
C ALA A 483 -37.34 11.52 -18.94
N GLU A 484 -36.34 10.80 -19.45
CA GLU A 484 -35.68 9.71 -18.71
C GLU A 484 -34.76 10.24 -17.59
N ALA A 485 -34.17 11.42 -17.80
CA ALA A 485 -33.42 12.12 -16.76
C ALA A 485 -34.32 12.49 -15.57
N GLU A 486 -35.52 13.03 -15.84
CA GLU A 486 -36.51 13.38 -14.82
C GLU A 486 -36.98 12.15 -14.03
N GLU A 487 -37.25 11.05 -14.73
CA GLU A 487 -37.63 9.78 -14.09
C GLU A 487 -36.52 9.25 -13.18
N THR A 488 -35.27 9.27 -13.67
CA THR A 488 -34.11 8.81 -12.91
C THR A 488 -33.86 9.65 -11.66
N LEU A 489 -33.98 10.98 -11.75
CA LEU A 489 -33.86 11.89 -10.61
C LEU A 489 -34.98 11.69 -9.59
N SER A 490 -36.23 11.56 -10.07
CA SER A 490 -37.39 11.34 -9.20
C SER A 490 -37.26 10.02 -8.41
N GLY A 491 -36.74 8.97 -9.05
CA GLY A 491 -36.43 7.70 -8.38
C GLY A 491 -35.33 7.85 -7.33
N ALA A 492 -34.26 8.60 -7.65
CA ALA A 492 -33.16 8.85 -6.73
C ALA A 492 -33.60 9.62 -5.47
N GLU A 493 -34.47 10.62 -5.62
CA GLU A 493 -35.00 11.42 -4.51
C GLU A 493 -35.81 10.64 -3.50
N TYR A 494 -36.54 9.62 -3.97
CA TYR A 494 -37.30 8.74 -3.09
C TYR A 494 -36.39 7.94 -2.14
N LEU A 495 -35.12 7.74 -2.52
CA LEU A 495 -34.14 6.99 -1.74
C LEU A 495 -33.39 7.84 -0.72
N VAL A 496 -33.40 9.17 -0.82
CA VAL A 496 -32.55 10.06 -0.02
C VAL A 496 -33.26 10.52 1.26
N PRO A 497 -32.68 10.24 2.45
CA PRO A 497 -33.16 10.81 3.72
C PRO A 497 -33.14 12.35 3.71
N ARG A 498 -34.12 12.98 4.38
CA ARG A 498 -34.22 14.45 4.42
C ARG A 498 -33.06 15.15 5.15
N ASP A 499 -32.34 14.42 5.99
CA ASP A 499 -31.21 14.90 6.78
C ASP A 499 -29.86 14.80 6.06
N ASP A 500 -29.78 14.09 4.92
CA ASP A 500 -28.57 14.04 4.09
C ASP A 500 -28.45 15.29 3.21
N GLN A 501 -27.98 16.38 3.82
CA GLN A 501 -27.83 17.68 3.16
C GLN A 501 -26.91 17.64 1.94
N TYR A 502 -25.87 16.79 1.94
CA TYR A 502 -24.91 16.73 0.84
C TYR A 502 -25.54 16.12 -0.41
N THR A 503 -26.21 14.98 -0.26
CA THR A 503 -26.85 14.29 -1.38
C THR A 503 -28.04 15.08 -1.92
N GLN A 504 -28.81 15.74 -1.04
CA GLN A 504 -29.88 16.66 -1.41
C GLN A 504 -29.36 17.84 -2.24
N GLN A 505 -28.23 18.44 -1.83
CA GLN A 505 -27.61 19.53 -2.58
C GLN A 505 -27.20 19.08 -3.99
N LYS A 506 -26.64 17.87 -4.12
CA LYS A 506 -26.22 17.32 -5.41
C LYS A 506 -27.40 17.03 -6.35
N LEU A 507 -28.49 16.47 -5.82
CA LEU A 507 -29.74 16.26 -6.58
C LEU A 507 -30.31 17.58 -7.10
N GLU A 508 -30.37 18.59 -6.24
CA GLU A 508 -30.86 19.92 -6.61
C GLU A 508 -29.99 20.56 -7.71
N GLN A 509 -28.66 20.40 -7.65
CA GLN A 509 -27.76 20.86 -8.71
C GLN A 509 -28.07 20.22 -10.08
N VAL A 510 -28.26 18.89 -10.12
CA VAL A 510 -28.59 18.18 -11.37
C VAL A 510 -29.98 18.55 -11.88
N ARG A 511 -30.96 18.76 -10.97
CA ARG A 511 -32.30 19.24 -11.34
C ARG A 511 -32.27 20.64 -11.94
N GLN A 512 -31.51 21.57 -11.35
CA GLN A 512 -31.34 22.91 -11.91
C GLN A 512 -30.70 22.87 -13.30
N ARG A 513 -29.76 21.95 -13.50
CA ARG A 513 -29.14 21.69 -14.80
C ARG A 513 -30.15 21.16 -15.83
N LEU A 514 -31.00 20.20 -15.45
CA LEU A 514 -32.08 19.69 -16.31
C LEU A 514 -33.07 20.80 -16.72
N GLN A 515 -33.54 21.61 -15.77
CA GLN A 515 -34.44 22.73 -16.04
C GLN A 515 -33.79 23.77 -16.97
N SER A 516 -32.50 24.07 -16.76
CA SER A 516 -31.75 24.99 -17.62
C SER A 516 -31.61 24.44 -19.04
N ALA A 517 -31.33 23.14 -19.19
CA ALA A 517 -31.25 22.48 -20.49
C ALA A 517 -32.60 22.46 -21.23
N GLN A 518 -33.71 22.16 -20.53
CA GLN A 518 -35.07 22.23 -21.08
C GLN A 518 -35.45 23.65 -21.53
N ALA A 519 -34.93 24.67 -20.85
CA ALA A 519 -35.09 26.08 -21.23
C ALA A 519 -34.16 26.53 -22.37
N GLY A 520 -33.45 25.62 -23.04
CA GLY A 520 -32.55 25.91 -24.16
C GLY A 520 -31.18 26.45 -23.76
N ARG A 521 -30.85 26.47 -22.46
CA ARG A 521 -29.52 26.87 -21.94
C ARG A 521 -28.69 25.62 -21.66
N PHE A 522 -28.44 24.84 -22.71
CA PHE A 522 -27.65 23.62 -22.62
C PHE A 522 -26.16 23.95 -22.41
N ILE A 523 -25.59 23.39 -21.34
CA ILE A 523 -24.15 23.43 -21.09
C ILE A 523 -23.62 22.03 -21.42
N PRO A 524 -22.99 21.85 -22.60
CA PRO A 524 -22.41 20.56 -22.96
C PRO A 524 -21.35 20.17 -21.93
N PRO A 525 -21.14 18.86 -21.71
CA PRO A 525 -20.07 18.41 -20.85
C PRO A 525 -18.74 18.97 -21.38
N LYS A 526 -17.88 19.39 -20.46
CA LYS A 526 -16.54 19.89 -20.78
C LYS A 526 -15.80 18.77 -21.50
N LYS A 527 -15.66 18.88 -22.82
CA LYS A 527 -14.86 17.93 -23.59
C LYS A 527 -13.43 17.98 -23.08
N LEU A 528 -12.86 16.81 -22.84
CA LEU A 528 -11.44 16.70 -22.55
C LEU A 528 -10.65 17.27 -23.72
N GLN A 529 -9.69 18.13 -23.41
CA GLN A 529 -8.73 18.58 -24.41
C GLN A 529 -7.80 17.41 -24.70
N ALA A 530 -7.49 17.19 -26.00
CA ALA A 530 -6.51 16.19 -26.40
C ALA A 530 -5.20 16.42 -25.66
N ARG A 531 -4.45 15.33 -25.43
CA ARG A 531 -3.16 15.31 -24.73
C ARG A 531 -2.38 16.60 -25.01
N PRO A 532 -2.18 17.49 -24.01
CA PRO A 532 -1.45 18.72 -24.22
C PRO A 532 -0.09 18.39 -24.83
N ALA A 533 0.36 19.21 -25.79
CA ALA A 533 1.65 19.01 -26.45
C ALA A 533 2.70 18.80 -25.37
N GLN A 534 3.33 17.62 -25.39
CA GLN A 534 4.17 17.09 -24.32
C GLN A 534 5.11 18.18 -23.81
N ILE A 535 4.76 18.81 -22.69
CA ILE A 535 5.72 19.65 -21.96
C ILE A 535 6.78 18.65 -21.52
N ASP A 536 8.05 18.95 -21.79
CA ASP A 536 9.17 18.06 -21.51
C ASP A 536 9.14 17.73 -20.01
N GLY A 537 8.56 16.57 -19.70
CA GLY A 537 8.13 16.24 -18.36
C GLY A 537 9.36 16.22 -17.48
N GLY A 538 9.32 16.97 -16.38
CA GLY A 538 10.48 17.11 -15.49
C GLY A 538 11.08 15.75 -15.12
N SER A 539 12.38 15.72 -14.80
CA SER A 539 13.11 14.47 -14.58
C SER A 539 12.39 13.51 -13.62
N LEU A 540 12.20 12.26 -14.04
CA LEU A 540 11.69 11.18 -13.18
C LEU A 540 12.61 10.94 -11.96
N SER A 541 13.85 11.42 -11.98
CA SER A 541 14.72 11.36 -10.80
C SER A 541 14.12 12.08 -9.59
N ALA A 542 13.28 13.11 -9.78
CA ALA A 542 12.60 13.79 -8.66
C ALA A 542 11.60 12.87 -7.93
N PHE A 543 11.19 11.74 -8.54
CA PHE A 543 10.32 10.76 -7.88
C PHE A 543 11.00 10.08 -6.70
N SER A 544 12.34 9.98 -6.71
CA SER A 544 13.06 9.28 -5.64
C SER A 544 12.81 9.86 -4.26
N ASP A 545 12.46 11.14 -4.19
CA ASP A 545 12.23 11.85 -2.94
C ASP A 545 10.97 11.37 -2.21
N ILE A 546 10.00 10.76 -2.93
CA ILE A 546 8.76 10.22 -2.36
C ILE A 546 8.73 8.67 -2.46
N VAL A 547 9.08 8.08 -3.60
CA VAL A 547 8.99 6.62 -3.82
C VAL A 547 10.29 5.85 -3.56
N GLY A 548 11.44 6.52 -3.42
CA GLY A 548 12.75 5.87 -3.48
C GLY A 548 13.22 5.58 -4.91
N THR A 549 14.52 5.36 -5.09
CA THR A 549 15.18 5.27 -6.41
C THR A 549 14.69 4.12 -7.28
N ASP A 550 14.26 3.02 -6.66
CA ASP A 550 13.98 1.75 -7.35
C ASP A 550 12.59 1.73 -8.01
N LEU A 551 11.77 2.75 -7.70
CA LEU A 551 10.37 2.87 -8.12
C LEU A 551 10.16 3.92 -9.22
N ALA A 552 11.18 4.66 -9.62
CA ALA A 552 11.09 5.72 -10.64
C ALA A 552 10.63 5.22 -12.03
N TYR A 553 10.78 3.91 -12.33
CA TYR A 553 10.52 3.32 -13.65
C TYR A 553 9.32 2.35 -13.69
N ALA A 554 8.60 2.19 -12.57
CA ALA A 554 7.37 1.40 -12.51
C ALA A 554 6.24 1.74 -13.52
N PRO A 555 6.14 2.97 -14.08
CA PRO A 555 5.10 3.31 -15.06
C PRO A 555 5.37 2.67 -16.41
N ASP A 556 6.60 2.85 -16.93
CA ASP A 556 7.06 2.22 -18.16
C ASP A 556 7.03 0.70 -18.02
N LEU A 557 7.39 0.19 -16.83
CA LEU A 557 7.26 -1.22 -16.46
C LEU A 557 5.79 -1.66 -16.55
N GLY A 558 4.87 -1.01 -15.83
CA GLY A 558 3.45 -1.37 -15.78
C GLY A 558 2.78 -1.40 -17.16
N LYS A 559 3.15 -0.46 -18.04
CA LYS A 559 2.69 -0.44 -19.43
C LYS A 559 3.25 -1.58 -20.26
N ALA A 560 4.56 -1.79 -20.22
CA ALA A 560 5.20 -2.83 -21.02
C ALA A 560 4.61 -4.20 -20.69
N THR A 561 4.46 -4.43 -19.40
CA THR A 561 3.85 -5.58 -18.78
C THR A 561 2.41 -5.83 -19.28
N LEU A 562 1.54 -4.82 -19.30
CA LEU A 562 0.18 -4.94 -19.87
C LEU A 562 0.16 -5.07 -21.40
N LEU A 563 0.98 -4.30 -22.12
CA LEU A 563 1.04 -4.34 -23.58
C LEU A 563 1.50 -5.71 -24.09
N ARG A 564 2.45 -6.34 -23.39
CA ARG A 564 2.91 -7.70 -23.67
C ARG A 564 1.81 -8.74 -23.48
N ARG A 565 0.90 -8.53 -22.53
CA ARG A 565 -0.16 -9.48 -22.18
C ARG A 565 -1.37 -9.47 -23.09
N LYS A 566 -1.62 -8.39 -23.82
CA LYS A 566 -2.79 -8.32 -24.69
C LYS A 566 -2.67 -9.40 -25.78
N THR A 567 -3.75 -10.10 -26.09
CA THR A 567 -3.77 -11.22 -27.07
C THR A 567 -3.32 -10.79 -28.48
N ASN A 568 -3.44 -9.48 -28.78
CA ASN A 568 -2.94 -8.81 -29.99
C ASN A 568 -1.93 -7.69 -29.67
N GLY A 569 -1.22 -7.80 -28.54
CA GLY A 569 -0.41 -6.74 -27.97
C GLY A 569 0.70 -6.20 -28.87
N ASP A 570 0.93 -4.89 -28.80
CA ASP A 570 2.05 -4.25 -29.49
C ASP A 570 3.35 -4.51 -28.72
N LEU A 571 3.95 -5.68 -28.97
CA LEU A 571 5.24 -6.08 -28.38
C LEU A 571 6.36 -5.09 -28.71
N ILE A 572 6.27 -4.39 -29.83
CA ILE A 572 7.23 -3.35 -30.22
C ILE A 572 7.07 -2.15 -29.28
N ALA A 573 5.84 -1.70 -29.03
CA ALA A 573 5.57 -0.65 -28.05
C ALA A 573 5.99 -1.06 -26.64
N ALA A 574 5.67 -2.29 -26.19
CA ALA A 574 6.12 -2.81 -24.91
C ALA A 574 7.66 -2.74 -24.77
N ARG A 575 8.38 -3.21 -25.79
CA ARG A 575 9.84 -3.16 -25.84
C ARG A 575 10.39 -1.74 -25.86
N ASN A 576 9.71 -0.80 -26.50
CA ASN A 576 10.09 0.61 -26.50
C ASN A 576 9.97 1.22 -25.09
N PHE A 577 8.91 0.91 -24.34
CA PHE A 577 8.78 1.34 -22.93
C PHE A 577 9.90 0.77 -22.08
N ILE A 578 10.22 -0.53 -22.22
CA ILE A 578 11.31 -1.16 -21.46
C ILE A 578 12.66 -0.53 -21.82
N ASN A 579 12.91 -0.24 -23.10
CA ASN A 579 14.15 0.37 -23.56
C ASN A 579 14.37 1.78 -23.01
N ALA A 580 13.30 2.51 -22.70
CA ALA A 580 13.35 3.86 -22.12
C ALA A 580 13.80 3.86 -20.65
N ILE A 581 13.75 2.72 -19.97
CA ILE A 581 14.22 2.54 -18.59
C ILE A 581 15.76 2.50 -18.58
N PRO A 582 16.46 3.09 -17.59
CA PRO A 582 17.90 2.88 -17.39
C PRO A 582 18.25 1.41 -17.15
N GLU A 583 19.52 1.03 -17.27
CA GLU A 583 19.90 -0.37 -16.99
C GLU A 583 19.70 -0.71 -15.51
N CYS A 584 18.76 -1.61 -15.25
CA CYS A 584 18.47 -2.20 -13.95
C CYS A 584 17.98 -3.66 -14.13
N PRO A 585 18.02 -4.50 -13.10
CA PRO A 585 17.57 -5.90 -13.17
C PRO A 585 16.15 -6.07 -13.74
N GLU A 586 15.26 -5.13 -13.44
CA GLU A 586 13.86 -5.12 -13.88
C GLU A 586 13.70 -4.96 -15.39
N LYS A 587 14.40 -3.97 -15.95
CA LYS A 587 14.45 -3.73 -17.40
C LYS A 587 14.91 -5.00 -18.10
N LEU A 588 15.97 -5.59 -17.57
CA LEU A 588 16.55 -6.80 -18.10
C LEU A 588 15.52 -7.94 -18.06
N VAL A 589 14.89 -8.22 -16.93
CA VAL A 589 13.87 -9.28 -16.90
C VAL A 589 12.75 -9.04 -17.92
N GLU A 590 12.19 -7.84 -17.99
CA GLU A 590 11.10 -7.56 -18.93
C GLU A 590 11.55 -7.68 -20.41
N LEU A 591 12.79 -7.30 -20.76
CA LEU A 591 13.32 -7.57 -22.11
C LEU A 591 13.35 -9.07 -22.40
N GLY A 592 13.79 -9.89 -21.45
CA GLY A 592 13.79 -11.35 -21.58
C GLY A 592 12.38 -11.93 -21.74
N LEU A 593 11.39 -11.42 -21.01
CA LEU A 593 10.00 -11.83 -21.16
C LEU A 593 9.37 -11.34 -22.47
N CYS A 594 9.76 -10.17 -22.97
CA CYS A 594 9.40 -9.72 -24.30
C CYS A 594 9.97 -10.62 -25.40
N GLU A 595 11.21 -11.10 -25.27
CA GLU A 595 11.78 -12.08 -26.20
C GLU A 595 11.01 -13.41 -26.17
N ALA A 596 10.59 -13.84 -24.97
CA ALA A 596 9.78 -15.04 -24.82
C ALA A 596 8.42 -14.91 -25.55
N ALA A 597 7.76 -13.76 -25.41
CA ALA A 597 6.48 -13.49 -26.08
C ALA A 597 6.63 -13.33 -27.60
N HIS A 598 7.74 -12.76 -28.08
CA HIS A 598 7.95 -12.47 -29.50
C HIS A 598 8.51 -13.65 -30.31
N GLN A 599 9.51 -14.35 -29.77
CA GLN A 599 10.28 -15.39 -30.48
C GLN A 599 10.31 -16.74 -29.75
N GLY A 600 9.66 -16.83 -28.59
CA GLY A 600 9.65 -18.04 -27.75
C GLY A 600 10.81 -18.10 -26.74
N TRP A 601 10.72 -19.07 -25.85
CA TRP A 601 11.59 -19.19 -24.68
C TRP A 601 13.06 -19.47 -24.99
N SER A 602 13.38 -20.13 -26.11
CA SER A 602 14.78 -20.35 -26.53
C SER A 602 15.51 -19.04 -26.86
N ALA A 603 14.82 -18.07 -27.45
CA ALA A 603 15.38 -16.75 -27.69
C ALA A 603 15.58 -15.98 -26.39
N ALA A 604 14.62 -16.08 -25.46
CA ALA A 604 14.74 -15.50 -24.12
C ALA A 604 15.94 -16.09 -23.35
N ALA A 605 16.17 -17.40 -23.44
CA ALA A 605 17.30 -18.07 -22.79
C ALA A 605 18.65 -17.55 -23.30
N TYR A 606 18.83 -17.48 -24.62
CA TYR A 606 20.01 -16.89 -25.25
C TYR A 606 20.18 -15.41 -24.84
N TRP A 607 19.08 -14.66 -24.76
CA TRP A 607 19.11 -13.28 -24.32
C TRP A 607 19.63 -13.15 -22.87
N PHE A 608 19.11 -13.94 -21.93
CA PHE A 608 19.57 -13.93 -20.54
C PHE A 608 21.05 -14.38 -20.43
N ASP A 609 21.50 -15.34 -21.24
CA ASP A 609 22.91 -15.75 -21.31
C ASP A 609 23.84 -14.63 -21.78
N SER A 610 23.42 -13.90 -22.80
CA SER A 610 24.22 -12.83 -23.40
C SER A 610 24.53 -11.69 -22.42
N ILE A 611 23.68 -11.48 -21.43
CA ILE A 611 23.86 -10.45 -20.40
C ILE A 611 24.44 -10.99 -19.09
N TRP A 612 24.43 -12.32 -18.88
CA TRP A 612 24.70 -12.94 -17.58
C TRP A 612 26.09 -12.59 -17.00
N GLN A 613 27.14 -12.56 -17.83
CA GLN A 613 28.51 -12.26 -17.38
C GLN A 613 28.63 -10.92 -16.65
N ARG A 614 27.74 -9.96 -16.95
CA ARG A 614 27.74 -8.64 -16.31
C ARG A 614 26.96 -8.60 -14.99
N TYR A 615 26.11 -9.60 -14.73
CA TYR A 615 25.17 -9.64 -13.60
C TYR A 615 25.20 -10.97 -12.84
N GLU A 616 26.34 -11.66 -12.81
CA GLU A 616 26.52 -13.02 -12.29
C GLU A 616 26.15 -13.20 -10.79
N GLY A 617 25.99 -12.10 -10.04
CA GLY A 617 25.54 -12.08 -8.65
C GLY A 617 24.07 -11.69 -8.44
N ASP A 618 23.36 -11.27 -9.49
CA ASP A 618 21.97 -10.83 -9.38
C ASP A 618 21.03 -12.02 -9.40
N GLY A 619 20.39 -12.27 -8.26
CA GLY A 619 19.52 -13.42 -8.14
C GLY A 619 18.29 -13.37 -9.04
N VAL A 620 17.76 -12.16 -9.31
CA VAL A 620 16.52 -11.93 -10.08
C VAL A 620 16.73 -12.47 -11.46
N LEU A 621 17.78 -11.98 -12.10
CA LEU A 621 18.20 -12.41 -13.42
C LEU A 621 18.58 -13.88 -13.46
N ARG A 622 19.24 -14.38 -12.41
CA ARG A 622 19.63 -15.80 -12.32
C ARG A 622 18.44 -16.75 -12.42
N VAL A 623 17.34 -16.47 -11.70
CA VAL A 623 16.15 -17.34 -11.73
C VAL A 623 15.39 -17.22 -13.05
N HIS A 624 15.23 -15.99 -13.59
CA HIS A 624 14.56 -15.82 -14.87
C HIS A 624 15.36 -16.42 -16.05
N ARG A 625 16.69 -16.33 -16.00
CA ARG A 625 17.60 -17.02 -16.93
C ARG A 625 17.36 -18.52 -16.92
N GLN A 626 17.44 -19.13 -15.74
CA GLN A 626 17.23 -20.57 -15.57
C GLN A 626 15.82 -21.01 -16.01
N ARG A 627 14.80 -20.18 -15.76
CA ARG A 627 13.44 -20.43 -16.22
C ARG A 627 13.34 -20.42 -17.74
N ALA A 628 13.98 -19.45 -18.39
CA ALA A 628 13.99 -19.36 -19.84
C ALA A 628 14.68 -20.60 -20.46
N HIS A 629 15.81 -21.04 -19.92
CA HIS A 629 16.47 -22.29 -20.34
C HIS A 629 15.59 -23.53 -20.12
N ALA A 630 14.95 -23.65 -18.96
CA ALA A 630 14.06 -24.76 -18.68
C ALA A 630 12.89 -24.83 -19.68
N ARG A 631 12.25 -23.68 -19.97
CA ARG A 631 11.17 -23.57 -20.96
C ARG A 631 11.63 -23.69 -22.41
N ALA A 632 12.90 -23.41 -22.68
CA ALA A 632 13.53 -23.66 -23.97
C ALA A 632 13.87 -25.14 -24.19
N GLY A 633 13.78 -25.97 -23.15
CA GLY A 633 14.08 -27.40 -23.17
C GLY A 633 15.50 -27.77 -22.76
N ASP A 634 16.29 -26.82 -22.25
CA ASP A 634 17.63 -27.07 -21.74
C ASP A 634 17.59 -27.74 -20.35
N ALA A 635 18.60 -28.55 -20.06
CA ALA A 635 18.78 -29.11 -18.72
C ALA A 635 19.33 -28.03 -17.78
N VAL A 636 18.54 -27.65 -16.78
CA VAL A 636 18.89 -26.59 -15.83
C VAL A 636 19.07 -27.17 -14.44
N ASP A 637 20.26 -26.98 -13.86
CA ASP A 637 20.51 -27.35 -12.47
C ASP A 637 20.02 -26.25 -11.54
N TRP A 638 18.82 -26.45 -11.03
CA TRP A 638 18.17 -25.59 -10.06
C TRP A 638 18.61 -25.82 -8.61
N SER A 639 19.56 -26.73 -8.35
CA SER A 639 19.92 -27.16 -7.00
C SER A 639 20.46 -26.01 -6.14
N GLN A 640 21.31 -25.14 -6.71
CA GLN A 640 21.82 -23.98 -6.00
C GLN A 640 20.73 -22.93 -5.74
N GLU A 641 19.84 -22.66 -6.70
CA GLU A 641 18.79 -21.64 -6.59
C GLU A 641 17.69 -22.10 -5.64
N ARG A 642 17.42 -23.40 -5.55
CA ARG A 642 16.57 -23.95 -4.50
C ARG A 642 17.17 -23.74 -3.11
N ILE A 643 18.49 -23.84 -2.97
CA ILE A 643 19.18 -23.60 -1.69
C ILE A 643 19.22 -22.09 -1.38
N GLN A 644 19.44 -21.26 -2.39
CA GLN A 644 19.73 -19.83 -2.25
C GLN A 644 18.47 -18.95 -2.26
N TYR A 645 17.40 -19.37 -2.95
CA TYR A 645 16.09 -18.72 -3.03
C TYR A 645 14.96 -19.70 -2.62
N PRO A 646 14.87 -20.06 -1.34
CA PRO A 646 13.91 -21.05 -0.86
C PRO A 646 12.45 -20.65 -1.08
N ASP A 647 12.18 -19.34 -1.14
CA ASP A 647 10.84 -18.76 -1.38
C ASP A 647 10.34 -19.03 -2.81
N LEU A 648 11.24 -19.42 -3.71
CA LEU A 648 10.95 -19.69 -5.12
C LEU A 648 10.99 -21.19 -5.44
N ILE A 649 11.23 -22.06 -4.45
CA ILE A 649 11.39 -23.51 -4.61
C ILE A 649 10.26 -24.14 -5.41
N ASN A 650 9.00 -23.72 -5.23
CA ASN A 650 7.86 -24.32 -5.93
C ASN A 650 7.79 -23.90 -7.39
N VAL A 651 8.12 -22.64 -7.70
CA VAL A 651 8.27 -22.15 -9.07
C VAL A 651 9.39 -22.93 -9.74
N ILE A 652 10.53 -23.04 -9.06
CA ILE A 652 11.71 -23.75 -9.53
C ILE A 652 11.45 -25.25 -9.76
N LEU A 653 10.75 -25.94 -8.86
CA LEU A 653 10.42 -27.36 -8.99
C LEU A 653 9.40 -27.63 -10.10
N THR A 654 8.50 -26.69 -10.35
CA THR A 654 7.53 -26.78 -11.46
C THR A 654 8.21 -26.58 -12.81
N GLU A 655 9.18 -25.68 -12.90
CA GLU A 655 9.98 -25.47 -14.09
C GLU A 655 10.97 -26.63 -14.34
N GLU A 656 11.49 -27.28 -13.29
CA GLU A 656 12.43 -28.42 -13.41
C GLU A 656 11.74 -29.71 -13.89
N GLN A 657 10.54 -30.00 -13.38
CA GLN A 657 9.92 -31.31 -13.54
C GLN A 657 8.88 -31.33 -14.66
N GLY A 658 8.66 -30.20 -15.33
CA GLY A 658 7.62 -30.02 -16.36
C GLY A 658 6.20 -30.07 -15.80
N GLU A 659 6.03 -30.75 -14.67
CA GLU A 659 4.86 -30.83 -13.81
C GLU A 659 5.29 -30.57 -12.36
N PRO A 660 4.46 -29.97 -11.50
CA PRO A 660 4.78 -29.78 -10.10
C PRO A 660 5.05 -31.15 -9.46
N PRO A 661 5.97 -31.21 -8.48
CA PRO A 661 6.54 -32.45 -8.00
C PRO A 661 5.51 -33.46 -7.49
N ARG A 662 5.67 -34.72 -7.94
CA ARG A 662 4.91 -35.88 -7.43
C ARG A 662 5.20 -36.09 -5.96
N GLN A 663 4.22 -35.82 -5.11
CA GLN A 663 4.27 -36.26 -3.73
C GLN A 663 3.95 -37.76 -3.67
N HIS A 664 4.76 -38.54 -2.95
CA HIS A 664 4.46 -39.95 -2.68
C HIS A 664 3.19 -40.03 -1.82
N PHE A 665 2.13 -40.60 -2.38
CA PHE A 665 0.87 -40.80 -1.66
C PHE A 665 0.80 -42.23 -1.11
N PRO A 666 0.36 -42.42 0.14
CA PRO A 666 0.24 -43.76 0.74
C PRO A 666 -0.75 -44.65 -0.03
N ALA A 667 -0.57 -45.97 0.09
CA ALA A 667 -1.24 -47.03 -0.70
C ALA A 667 -2.78 -47.13 -0.54
N GLU A 668 -3.43 -46.20 0.14
CA GLU A 668 -4.87 -46.20 0.44
C GLU A 668 -5.60 -45.04 -0.29
N ASP A 669 -5.23 -44.74 -1.54
CA ASP A 669 -5.86 -43.70 -2.37
C ASP A 669 -6.51 -44.30 -3.63
N ASP A 670 -7.85 -44.26 -3.70
CA ASP A 670 -8.71 -44.93 -4.70
C ASP A 670 -8.80 -44.23 -6.08
N ARG A 671 -8.07 -43.14 -6.32
CA ARG A 671 -8.10 -42.44 -7.62
C ARG A 671 -7.18 -43.11 -8.64
N SER A 672 -7.57 -43.22 -9.91
CA SER A 672 -6.70 -43.84 -10.94
C SER A 672 -5.48 -42.97 -11.26
N GLU A 673 -4.39 -43.57 -11.71
CA GLU A 673 -3.13 -42.87 -12.02
C GLU A 673 -3.27 -41.92 -13.23
N GLU A 674 -4.15 -42.25 -14.17
CA GLU A 674 -4.59 -41.40 -15.30
C GLU A 674 -5.40 -40.18 -14.80
N GLN A 675 -6.29 -40.33 -13.80
CA GLN A 675 -7.03 -39.22 -13.17
C GLN A 675 -6.17 -38.26 -12.33
N ARG A 676 -5.02 -38.72 -11.85
CA ARG A 676 -4.05 -37.88 -11.12
C ARG A 676 -3.16 -37.07 -12.07
N GLN A 677 -3.00 -37.52 -13.32
CA GLN A 677 -2.24 -36.83 -14.38
C GLN A 677 -3.14 -35.92 -15.24
N ASP A 678 -4.38 -36.35 -15.57
CA ASP A 678 -5.36 -35.55 -16.32
C ASP A 678 -5.87 -34.31 -15.56
N ALA A 679 -5.96 -34.36 -14.22
CA ALA A 679 -6.40 -33.23 -13.40
C ALA A 679 -5.39 -32.07 -13.34
N TRP A 680 -4.14 -32.31 -13.76
CA TRP A 680 -3.07 -31.33 -13.71
C TRP A 680 -2.89 -30.58 -15.05
N PHE A 681 -3.15 -31.23 -16.21
CA PHE A 681 -3.03 -30.60 -17.54
C PHE A 681 -4.36 -30.25 -18.23
N ALA A 682 -5.47 -30.96 -17.95
CA ALA A 682 -6.66 -30.91 -18.82
C ALA A 682 -7.53 -29.63 -18.73
N HIS A 683 -7.16 -28.60 -17.96
CA HIS A 683 -7.68 -27.25 -18.19
C HIS A 683 -6.61 -26.14 -18.17
N LEU A 684 -5.34 -26.50 -18.38
CA LEU A 684 -4.32 -25.56 -18.85
C LEU A 684 -4.36 -25.42 -20.40
N VAL A 685 -5.13 -26.27 -21.09
CA VAL A 685 -5.25 -26.32 -22.57
C VAL A 685 -6.70 -26.18 -23.10
N ALA A 686 -7.74 -26.53 -22.34
CA ALA A 686 -9.09 -26.61 -22.93
C ALA A 686 -9.87 -25.28 -23.04
N ARG A 687 -9.25 -24.14 -22.71
CA ARG A 687 -9.58 -22.85 -23.32
C ARG A 687 -8.31 -22.35 -23.97
N GLU A 688 -8.25 -22.34 -25.30
CA GLU A 688 -7.14 -21.85 -26.12
C GLU A 688 -6.91 -20.34 -25.89
N ASP A 689 -6.45 -19.93 -24.70
CA ASP A 689 -6.18 -18.53 -24.34
C ASP A 689 -4.76 -18.34 -23.76
N PRO A 690 -3.80 -17.86 -24.58
CA PRO A 690 -2.40 -17.61 -24.23
C PRO A 690 -2.17 -16.66 -23.04
N LEU A 691 -3.16 -15.85 -22.63
CA LEU A 691 -3.05 -14.83 -21.55
C LEU A 691 -2.88 -15.40 -20.13
N LEU A 692 -3.42 -16.59 -19.85
CA LEU A 692 -3.54 -17.11 -18.48
C LEU A 692 -2.22 -17.69 -17.93
N ARG A 693 -1.26 -17.99 -18.80
CA ARG A 693 0.08 -18.49 -18.45
C ARG A 693 1.03 -17.35 -18.02
N ASP A 694 0.77 -16.14 -18.49
CA ASP A 694 1.58 -14.94 -18.25
C ASP A 694 1.13 -14.15 -17.00
N LEU A 695 -0.09 -14.39 -16.49
CA LEU A 695 -0.65 -13.90 -15.21
C LEU A 695 0.06 -14.45 -13.96
N ALA A 696 0.57 -15.68 -14.02
CA ALA A 696 1.38 -16.28 -12.95
C ALA A 696 2.83 -15.75 -12.87
N GLU A 697 3.23 -14.87 -13.79
CA GLU A 697 4.61 -14.42 -14.00
C GLU A 697 4.83 -12.94 -13.63
N GLU A 698 3.81 -12.05 -13.66
CA GLU A 698 3.91 -10.71 -13.02
C GLU A 698 3.90 -10.79 -11.49
N ASP A 699 3.20 -11.76 -10.90
CA ASP A 699 3.15 -11.96 -9.44
C ASP A 699 4.50 -12.43 -8.86
N TYR A 700 5.34 -13.07 -9.67
CA TYR A 700 6.72 -13.40 -9.29
C TYR A 700 7.66 -12.17 -9.39
N LEU A 701 7.37 -11.24 -10.31
CA LEU A 701 8.15 -10.01 -10.53
C LEU A 701 7.77 -8.89 -9.55
N ALA A 702 6.51 -8.81 -9.12
CA ALA A 702 6.08 -8.01 -7.97
C ALA A 702 6.64 -8.54 -6.64
N ALA A 703 6.81 -9.86 -6.48
CA ALA A 703 7.32 -10.49 -5.25
C ALA A 703 8.83 -10.29 -5.00
N ARG A 704 9.60 -9.85 -6.01
CA ARG A 704 11.06 -9.72 -5.91
C ARG A 704 11.60 -8.30 -5.85
N HIS A 705 10.78 -7.31 -6.20
CA HIS A 705 11.10 -5.91 -6.01
C HIS A 705 11.20 -5.46 -4.54
N MET A 706 10.84 -6.34 -3.60
CA MET A 706 10.92 -6.15 -2.15
C MET A 706 11.70 -7.29 -1.46
N LEU A 707 12.87 -7.66 -1.99
CA LEU A 707 13.94 -8.16 -1.15
C LEU A 707 14.57 -7.00 -0.39
#